data_AF-A0A8T3BD20-F1
#
_entry.id   AF-A0A8T3BD20-F1
#
_cell.length_a   1.000
_cell.length_b   1.000
_cell.length_c   1.000
_cell.angle_alpha   90.00
_cell.angle_beta   90.00
_cell.angle_gamma   90.00
#
_symmetry.space_group_name_H-M   'P 1'
#
loop_
_entity.id
_entity.type
_entity.pdbx_description
1 polymer ?
#
loop_
_entity_poly.entity_id
_entity_poly.type
_entity_poly.pdbx_seq_one_letter_code
_entity_poly.pdbx_strand_id
1 'polypeptide(L)'
;MEKTPTARFVFVLLFLTCSIAAAGAEYFKYKDPKQPLNVRIEDLLSRMTLVEKIGQMAQIERKNVSFEVIKNYFIGGVVSEGGSAPAPNASARVWVDLVNEIQKAALSTRLGIPVIYGIDAVHGHGTVYKATIFPHNIGLGATRDPALVKKIGAATALEVRATGITYAFSPSIAVCRDPRWGRCYESFSEDPKLVQEMTEIIPGLQGDIPKNSLKGVPFVAGKTKIAACAKHYVGDGGTYMGINENKTIANFHELLSIHMPPYYNAIIKGVSTVMVSYSSWNGVKMHANHFLLTDFLKNKLRFRGFIISDYEGVDRITTPPGINYTFSLQTGILAGIDMIMIPYDYPRYFESFLELVHKNVIPMSRINDAVRRILRVKFIMGLFENPFGDYSLANEIGKQEHRDLAREAVRKSLVLLKNGKSYSEPILPLPKKAKKILVAGSNADNLGYQCGGWTIKWQGLSGNNLTIGTTLLDAIKATVDPSTEVVFSENPDTYFIQGNDFSYAIVAIGEHSYAETFGDSLNLTIAEPGPSTIKNVCEHIKCVVVVISGRPVVIEPYVNMIDAIVAAWLPGTEGRGVTDVLFGDYGFTGKLPKTWFKSVDQLPMNFGDAYYVFLSRDPALVKKIGAATALEVRATGIPYTFSPCIAVCRDPRWGRCYESFSEDPKVVQEMTEIIPGLQGDIPKNSLKGVPFVAGKTKIAACAKHYVGDGGTYMGINENNTITNFHELLSIHMPPYYNAIIKGVSTVMVSYSSWNGVKMHANHFLLTDFLKNKLRFRGFIISDYEGVDKITTPPGINYTFSLQTGILAGIDMIMIPYDYPRYFESFLELVHKNVIPMSRINDAVRRILRVKFTMGLFENPFGDYSLANEIGKQEHRDLAREAVRKSLVLLKNGKTSDEPVLPLPKKAKKILVAGSNADNLGYQCGGWTIEWQGLGGNNLTIGTTLLDAIKTTVDPSTEVVFSENPDTYFIQGNDFSYAIVAIGEHSYSETFGDSLNLTIAEPGPSTIKNVCEHIKCVVVVISGRPIVIEPYVNMIDAIVAAWLPGTEGHGITDVLFGDYGFTGKLPRTWFKSVDQLPMNVGDAHYDPLYPFGFGLTTEPVKTSY
;
A
#
# COMPACT_ATOMS: atom_id res chain seq x y z
N MET A 1 -87.53 -67.24 27.38
CA MET A 1 -87.42 -67.08 28.84
C MET A 1 -86.14 -66.30 29.10
N GLU A 2 -86.20 -64.97 29.07
CA GLU A 2 -86.50 -64.05 30.19
C GLU A 2 -85.24 -63.56 30.94
N LYS A 3 -84.95 -62.26 30.74
CA LYS A 3 -84.43 -61.22 31.67
C LYS A 3 -82.93 -61.15 32.05
N THR A 4 -82.25 -60.20 31.37
CA THR A 4 -81.33 -59.10 31.80
C THR A 4 -81.21 -58.71 33.30
N PRO A 5 -80.23 -57.86 33.74
CA PRO A 5 -78.95 -57.40 33.12
C PRO A 5 -77.71 -57.18 34.06
N THR A 6 -76.56 -56.85 33.43
CA THR A 6 -75.49 -55.89 33.84
C THR A 6 -74.39 -56.23 34.88
N ALA A 7 -73.17 -56.34 34.32
CA ALA A 7 -71.95 -55.56 34.61
C ALA A 7 -71.35 -55.52 36.03
N ARG A 8 -70.20 -56.22 36.20
CA ARG A 8 -68.91 -55.65 36.64
C ARG A 8 -67.86 -56.76 36.83
N PHE A 9 -66.61 -56.47 36.44
CA PHE A 9 -65.37 -57.18 36.81
C PHE A 9 -65.19 -58.63 36.31
N VAL A 10 -64.69 -58.82 35.08
CA VAL A 10 -63.56 -59.73 34.74
C VAL A 10 -63.02 -59.32 33.35
N PHE A 11 -62.23 -58.25 33.27
CA PHE A 11 -61.48 -57.89 32.05
C PHE A 11 -60.11 -57.30 32.43
N VAL A 12 -59.38 -57.98 33.32
CA VAL A 12 -58.06 -57.53 33.83
C VAL A 12 -56.92 -58.51 33.52
N LEU A 13 -57.15 -59.67 32.90
CA LEU A 13 -56.10 -60.69 32.73
C LEU A 13 -55.72 -61.07 31.28
N LEU A 14 -56.03 -60.24 30.28
CA LEU A 14 -55.62 -60.48 28.88
C LEU A 14 -55.06 -59.25 28.15
N PHE A 15 -54.66 -58.20 28.89
CA PHE A 15 -53.99 -57.01 28.37
C PHE A 15 -52.58 -56.80 28.97
N LEU A 16 -51.97 -57.83 29.55
CA LEU A 16 -50.68 -57.73 30.24
C LEU A 16 -49.50 -58.44 29.55
N THR A 17 -49.61 -58.81 28.27
CA THR A 17 -48.52 -59.46 27.52
C THR A 17 -48.29 -58.92 26.11
N CYS A 18 -48.68 -57.67 25.82
CA CYS A 18 -48.36 -57.00 24.55
C CYS A 18 -47.65 -55.63 24.69
N SER A 19 -47.06 -55.35 25.85
CA SER A 19 -46.43 -54.04 26.15
C SER A 19 -44.97 -54.14 26.59
N ILE A 20 -44.18 -55.07 26.02
CA ILE A 20 -42.73 -55.08 26.20
C ILE A 20 -42.07 -55.39 24.85
N ALA A 21 -41.88 -54.33 24.04
CA ALA A 21 -40.75 -54.11 23.13
C ALA A 21 -41.06 -52.95 22.15
N ALA A 22 -41.42 -51.78 22.67
CA ALA A 22 -41.18 -50.53 21.96
C ALA A 22 -40.07 -49.80 22.74
N ALA A 23 -38.82 -50.19 22.51
CA ALA A 23 -37.68 -49.39 22.95
C ALA A 23 -37.81 -48.03 22.27
N GLY A 24 -38.21 -47.01 23.02
CA GLY A 24 -38.28 -45.64 22.52
C GLY A 24 -36.89 -45.22 22.03
N ALA A 25 -36.74 -45.01 20.73
CA ALA A 25 -35.50 -44.47 20.18
C ALA A 25 -35.22 -43.11 20.83
N GLU A 26 -34.06 -42.97 21.46
CA GLU A 26 -33.65 -41.71 22.09
C GLU A 26 -33.60 -40.60 21.03
N TYR A 27 -34.36 -39.52 21.23
CA TYR A 27 -34.40 -38.39 20.30
C TYR A 27 -33.19 -37.47 20.49
N PHE A 28 -32.30 -37.45 19.49
CA PHE A 28 -31.10 -36.60 19.47
C PHE A 28 -31.35 -35.28 18.74
N LYS A 29 -31.44 -34.16 19.48
CA LYS A 29 -31.72 -32.83 18.89
C LYS A 29 -30.67 -32.43 17.86
N TYR A 30 -29.40 -32.79 18.07
CA TYR A 30 -28.33 -32.47 17.12
C TYR A 30 -28.48 -33.16 15.76
N LYS A 31 -29.20 -34.29 15.68
CA LYS A 31 -29.48 -34.99 14.42
C LYS A 31 -30.69 -34.44 13.68
N ASP A 32 -31.55 -33.63 14.32
CA ASP A 32 -32.71 -33.03 13.68
C ASP A 32 -32.32 -31.71 12.97
N PRO A 33 -32.32 -31.65 11.62
CA PRO A 33 -31.96 -30.45 10.87
C PRO A 33 -32.97 -29.30 11.05
N LYS A 34 -34.16 -29.56 11.62
CA LYS A 34 -35.16 -28.52 11.91
C LYS A 34 -34.86 -27.75 13.19
N GLN A 35 -33.96 -28.24 14.05
CA GLN A 35 -33.57 -27.54 15.26
C GLN A 35 -32.69 -26.32 14.95
N PRO A 36 -32.79 -25.23 15.73
CA PRO A 36 -31.86 -24.11 15.62
C PRO A 36 -30.41 -24.56 15.76
N LEU A 37 -29.52 -23.97 14.97
CA LEU A 37 -28.09 -24.33 14.93
C LEU A 37 -27.44 -24.42 16.31
N ASN A 38 -27.64 -23.39 17.16
CA ASN A 38 -27.05 -23.39 18.50
C ASN A 38 -27.62 -24.49 19.40
N VAL A 39 -28.88 -24.88 19.23
CA VAL A 39 -29.47 -26.01 19.97
C VAL A 39 -28.79 -27.31 19.56
N ARG A 40 -28.54 -27.51 18.26
CA ARG A 40 -27.83 -28.70 17.76
C ARG A 40 -26.39 -28.77 18.29
N ILE A 41 -25.68 -27.63 18.29
CA ILE A 41 -24.30 -27.57 18.79
C ILE A 41 -24.24 -27.87 20.29
N GLU A 42 -25.06 -27.23 21.12
CA GLU A 42 -25.01 -27.47 22.57
C GLU A 42 -25.47 -28.89 22.95
N ASP A 43 -26.51 -29.43 22.28
CA ASP A 43 -26.94 -30.81 22.50
C ASP A 43 -25.80 -31.79 22.19
N LEU A 44 -25.12 -31.65 21.05
CA LEU A 44 -23.99 -32.51 20.71
C LEU A 44 -22.82 -32.32 21.68
N LEU A 45 -22.43 -31.08 21.96
CA LEU A 45 -21.29 -30.76 22.83
C LEU A 45 -21.45 -31.29 24.25
N SER A 46 -22.69 -31.31 24.77
CA SER A 46 -23.02 -31.85 26.09
C SER A 46 -22.90 -33.37 26.18
N ARG A 47 -23.04 -34.07 25.04
CA ARG A 47 -22.96 -35.53 24.94
C ARG A 47 -21.56 -36.05 24.69
N MET A 48 -20.62 -35.19 24.29
CA MET A 48 -19.26 -35.56 23.95
C MET A 48 -18.38 -35.80 25.18
N THR A 49 -17.63 -36.90 25.16
CA THR A 49 -16.52 -37.17 26.07
C THR A 49 -15.35 -36.21 25.82
N LEU A 50 -14.38 -36.18 26.73
CA LEU A 50 -13.15 -35.40 26.54
C LEU A 50 -12.39 -35.86 25.29
N VAL A 51 -12.26 -37.17 25.07
CA VAL A 51 -11.53 -37.72 23.92
C VAL A 51 -12.24 -37.39 22.61
N GLU A 52 -13.58 -37.47 22.56
CA GLU A 52 -14.36 -37.03 21.39
C GLU A 52 -14.16 -35.53 21.09
N LYS A 53 -14.03 -34.69 22.13
CA LYS A 53 -13.75 -33.25 21.97
C LYS A 53 -12.34 -32.98 21.45
N ILE A 54 -11.33 -33.64 22.02
CA ILE A 54 -9.94 -33.56 21.55
C ILE A 54 -9.85 -34.08 20.10
N GLY A 55 -10.53 -35.17 19.77
CA GLY A 55 -10.62 -35.70 18.42
C GLY A 55 -11.17 -34.70 17.41
N GLN A 56 -12.22 -33.95 17.76
CA GLN A 56 -12.72 -32.87 16.90
C GLN A 56 -11.70 -31.76 16.64
N MET A 57 -10.75 -31.54 17.55
CA MET A 57 -9.68 -30.55 17.41
C MET A 57 -8.46 -31.08 16.65
N ALA A 58 -8.47 -32.35 16.23
CA ALA A 58 -7.38 -32.97 15.47
C ALA A 58 -7.70 -33.00 13.97
N GLN A 59 -6.73 -32.55 13.16
CA GLN A 59 -6.67 -32.82 11.73
C GLN A 59 -5.40 -33.60 11.39
N ILE A 60 -5.55 -34.72 10.67
CA ILE A 60 -4.44 -35.61 10.29
C ILE A 60 -4.37 -35.83 8.77
N GLU A 61 -3.20 -36.21 8.29
CA GLU A 61 -2.96 -36.46 6.87
C GLU A 61 -3.54 -37.81 6.46
N ARG A 62 -4.15 -37.89 5.26
CA ARG A 62 -4.88 -39.07 4.76
C ARG A 62 -4.07 -40.37 4.80
N LYS A 63 -2.74 -40.31 4.73
CA LYS A 63 -1.84 -41.46 4.74
C LYS A 63 -1.81 -42.17 6.08
N ASN A 64 -2.17 -41.46 7.14
CA ASN A 64 -2.29 -42.04 8.48
C ASN A 64 -3.74 -42.38 8.85
N VAL A 65 -4.68 -42.13 7.93
CA VAL A 65 -6.10 -42.43 8.15
C VAL A 65 -6.37 -43.89 7.84
N SER A 66 -6.96 -44.58 8.81
CA SER A 66 -7.60 -45.88 8.64
C SER A 66 -8.96 -45.87 9.33
N PHE A 67 -9.79 -46.86 9.05
CA PHE A 67 -11.10 -47.01 9.71
C PHE A 67 -10.96 -46.99 11.24
N GLU A 68 -9.98 -47.74 11.76
CA GLU A 68 -9.71 -47.82 13.20
C GLU A 68 -9.17 -46.51 13.77
N VAL A 69 -8.31 -45.79 13.05
CA VAL A 69 -7.78 -44.50 13.52
C VAL A 69 -8.92 -43.49 13.68
N ILE A 70 -9.80 -43.36 12.68
CA ILE A 70 -10.96 -42.46 12.78
C ILE A 70 -11.86 -42.84 13.95
N LYS A 71 -12.13 -44.14 14.12
CA LYS A 71 -13.05 -44.64 15.15
C LYS A 71 -12.50 -44.49 16.57
N ASN A 72 -11.22 -44.78 16.78
CA ASN A 72 -10.60 -44.81 18.11
C ASN A 72 -10.19 -43.43 18.60
N TYR A 73 -9.84 -42.52 17.68
CA TYR A 73 -9.40 -41.16 18.01
C TYR A 73 -10.45 -40.08 17.72
N PHE A 74 -11.63 -40.44 17.17
CA PHE A 74 -12.73 -39.52 16.89
C PHE A 74 -12.33 -38.30 16.05
N ILE A 75 -11.45 -38.54 15.08
CA ILE A 75 -10.78 -37.52 14.26
C ILE A 75 -11.78 -36.51 13.67
N GLY A 76 -11.49 -35.22 13.85
CA GLY A 76 -12.34 -34.12 13.45
C GLY A 76 -12.15 -33.71 12.00
N GLY A 77 -10.91 -33.76 11.50
CA GLY A 77 -10.56 -33.35 10.15
C GLY A 77 -9.53 -34.27 9.50
N VAL A 78 -9.56 -34.32 8.18
CA VAL A 78 -8.52 -34.96 7.35
C VAL A 78 -7.99 -33.96 6.34
N VAL A 79 -6.72 -34.09 5.98
CA VAL A 79 -6.07 -33.27 4.94
C VAL A 79 -5.30 -34.15 3.94
N SER A 80 -5.25 -33.72 2.68
CA SER A 80 -4.25 -34.18 1.72
C SER A 80 -3.17 -33.11 1.56
N GLU A 81 -1.92 -33.44 1.89
CA GLU A 81 -0.77 -32.58 1.56
C GLU A 81 -0.57 -32.50 0.03
N GLY A 82 0.22 -31.52 -0.43
CA GLY A 82 0.53 -31.32 -1.85
C GLY A 82 1.13 -32.57 -2.51
N GLY A 83 0.31 -33.27 -3.30
CA GLY A 83 0.71 -34.52 -3.98
C GLY A 83 0.27 -35.82 -3.29
N SER A 84 -0.49 -35.74 -2.20
CA SER A 84 -1.10 -36.89 -1.51
C SER A 84 -2.44 -37.28 -2.12
N ALA A 85 -2.35 -37.84 -3.34
CA ALA A 85 -3.48 -38.44 -4.04
C ALA A 85 -3.70 -39.91 -3.62
N PRO A 86 -4.94 -40.45 -3.73
CA PRO A 86 -5.22 -41.86 -3.42
C PRO A 86 -4.50 -42.83 -4.35
N ALA A 87 -4.23 -42.42 -5.60
CA ALA A 87 -3.48 -43.18 -6.59
C ALA A 87 -2.87 -42.22 -7.63
N PRO A 88 -1.83 -42.64 -8.39
CA PRO A 88 -1.36 -41.90 -9.55
C PRO A 88 -2.51 -41.64 -10.54
N ASN A 89 -2.64 -40.40 -11.02
CA ASN A 89 -3.70 -39.97 -11.95
C ASN A 89 -5.12 -40.38 -11.52
N ALA A 90 -5.38 -40.42 -10.20
CA ALA A 90 -6.67 -40.83 -9.65
C ALA A 90 -7.83 -40.05 -10.27
N SER A 91 -8.87 -40.77 -10.70
CA SER A 91 -10.10 -40.15 -11.18
C SER A 91 -10.89 -39.52 -10.03
N ALA A 92 -11.80 -38.58 -10.34
CA ALA A 92 -12.70 -37.97 -9.38
C ALA A 92 -13.49 -39.02 -8.56
N ARG A 93 -13.90 -40.14 -9.19
CA ARG A 93 -14.61 -41.23 -8.51
C ARG A 93 -13.75 -41.93 -7.46
N VAL A 94 -12.47 -42.18 -7.74
CA VAL A 94 -11.53 -42.78 -6.78
C VAL A 94 -11.34 -41.87 -5.56
N TRP A 95 -11.33 -40.56 -5.77
CA TRP A 95 -11.34 -39.60 -4.66
C TRP A 95 -12.64 -39.66 -3.86
N VAL A 96 -13.81 -39.68 -4.51
CA VAL A 96 -15.11 -39.80 -3.85
C VAL A 96 -15.18 -41.11 -3.04
N ASP A 97 -14.66 -42.22 -3.57
CA ASP A 97 -14.60 -43.50 -2.85
C ASP A 97 -13.76 -43.37 -1.57
N LEU A 98 -12.56 -42.79 -1.65
CA LEU A 98 -11.71 -42.53 -0.48
C LEU A 98 -12.46 -41.69 0.57
N VAL A 99 -13.05 -40.56 0.16
CA VAL A 99 -13.77 -39.67 1.09
C VAL A 99 -14.94 -40.41 1.72
N ASN A 100 -15.69 -41.19 0.94
CA ASN A 100 -16.84 -41.95 1.46
C ASN A 100 -16.42 -43.02 2.47
N GLU A 101 -15.31 -43.71 2.27
CA GLU A 101 -14.79 -44.67 3.26
C GLU A 101 -14.39 -44.00 4.57
N ILE A 102 -13.75 -42.82 4.51
CA ILE A 102 -13.42 -42.04 5.70
C ILE A 102 -14.68 -41.60 6.44
N GLN A 103 -15.72 -41.18 5.72
CA GLN A 103 -16.99 -40.78 6.31
C GLN A 103 -17.74 -41.96 6.93
N LYS A 104 -17.74 -43.14 6.30
CA LYS A 104 -18.30 -44.36 6.88
C LYS A 104 -17.65 -44.67 8.23
N ALA A 105 -16.32 -44.55 8.33
CA ALA A 105 -15.61 -44.73 9.59
C ALA A 105 -16.07 -43.72 10.65
N ALA A 106 -16.14 -42.43 10.30
CA ALA A 106 -16.55 -41.36 11.20
C ALA A 106 -17.99 -41.53 11.70
N LEU A 107 -18.91 -41.90 10.81
CA LEU A 107 -20.33 -42.11 11.11
C LEU A 107 -20.58 -43.39 11.93
N SER A 108 -19.64 -44.33 11.93
CA SER A 108 -19.71 -45.54 12.77
C SER A 108 -19.37 -45.28 14.25
N THR A 109 -18.85 -44.10 14.59
CA THR A 109 -18.58 -43.71 15.99
C THR A 109 -19.88 -43.50 16.76
N ARG A 110 -19.79 -43.55 18.10
CA ARG A 110 -20.94 -43.43 19.01
C ARG A 110 -21.86 -42.24 18.71
N LEU A 111 -21.28 -41.08 18.38
CA LEU A 111 -22.04 -39.86 18.06
C LEU A 111 -22.19 -39.59 16.56
N GLY A 112 -21.52 -40.36 15.70
CA GLY A 112 -21.59 -40.24 14.25
C GLY A 112 -21.29 -38.83 13.74
N ILE A 113 -20.22 -38.21 14.23
CA ILE A 113 -19.83 -36.84 13.83
C ILE A 113 -18.99 -36.94 12.54
N PRO A 114 -19.41 -36.34 11.42
CA PRO A 114 -18.69 -36.45 10.15
C PRO A 114 -17.36 -35.72 10.18
N VAL A 115 -16.37 -36.22 9.43
CA VAL A 115 -15.05 -35.62 9.26
C VAL A 115 -15.13 -34.46 8.27
N ILE A 116 -14.44 -33.34 8.52
CA ILE A 116 -14.24 -32.31 7.48
C ILE A 116 -12.95 -32.59 6.71
N TYR A 117 -13.03 -32.77 5.40
CA TYR A 117 -11.86 -33.05 4.55
C TYR A 117 -11.38 -31.75 3.89
N GLY A 118 -10.13 -31.35 4.16
CA GLY A 118 -9.47 -30.15 3.64
C GLY A 118 -8.43 -30.46 2.57
N ILE A 119 -8.24 -29.54 1.62
CA ILE A 119 -7.15 -29.59 0.63
C ILE A 119 -6.74 -28.19 0.16
N ASP A 120 -5.50 -28.03 -0.29
CA ASP A 120 -5.02 -26.82 -0.95
C ASP A 120 -5.55 -26.73 -2.40
N ALA A 121 -6.73 -26.12 -2.55
CA ALA A 121 -7.30 -25.72 -3.84
C ALA A 121 -7.10 -24.21 -4.05
N VAL A 122 -5.86 -23.79 -4.29
CA VAL A 122 -5.42 -22.39 -4.24
C VAL A 122 -5.48 -21.65 -5.58
N HIS A 123 -5.58 -22.37 -6.70
CA HIS A 123 -5.70 -21.82 -8.06
C HIS A 123 -6.49 -22.79 -8.96
N GLY A 124 -7.66 -23.20 -8.46
CA GLY A 124 -8.35 -24.41 -8.90
C GLY A 124 -8.01 -25.60 -8.00
N HIS A 125 -8.51 -26.79 -8.35
CA HIS A 125 -8.26 -28.02 -7.59
C HIS A 125 -6.90 -28.65 -7.96
N GLY A 126 -5.84 -27.84 -7.79
CA GLY A 126 -4.59 -28.02 -8.53
C GLY A 126 -3.78 -29.29 -8.22
N THR A 127 -4.05 -29.94 -7.09
CA THR A 127 -3.40 -31.20 -6.70
C THR A 127 -4.07 -32.44 -7.33
N VAL A 128 -5.15 -32.27 -8.10
CA VAL A 128 -5.92 -33.35 -8.71
C VAL A 128 -5.70 -33.41 -10.22
N TYR A 129 -5.40 -34.62 -10.71
CA TYR A 129 -5.24 -34.88 -12.13
C TYR A 129 -6.52 -34.53 -12.92
N LYS A 130 -6.36 -33.91 -14.10
CA LYS A 130 -7.43 -33.35 -14.97
C LYS A 130 -8.12 -32.07 -14.47
N ALA A 131 -7.90 -31.63 -13.23
CA ALA A 131 -8.52 -30.40 -12.75
C ALA A 131 -8.14 -29.19 -13.62
N THR A 132 -9.04 -28.20 -13.68
CA THR A 132 -8.74 -26.91 -14.29
C THR A 132 -7.77 -26.16 -13.39
N ILE A 133 -6.67 -25.66 -13.96
CA ILE A 133 -5.67 -24.87 -13.24
C ILE A 133 -5.77 -23.42 -13.71
N PHE A 134 -6.22 -22.55 -12.81
CA PHE A 134 -6.33 -21.12 -13.06
C PHE A 134 -4.97 -20.42 -12.88
N PRO A 135 -4.84 -19.16 -13.36
CA PRO A 135 -3.69 -18.34 -13.01
C PRO A 135 -3.54 -18.23 -11.49
N HIS A 136 -2.31 -18.23 -11.00
CA HIS A 136 -2.04 -17.94 -9.59
C HIS A 136 -2.46 -16.51 -9.21
N ASN A 137 -2.63 -16.27 -7.90
CA ASN A 137 -3.25 -15.07 -7.35
C ASN A 137 -2.62 -13.76 -7.84
N ILE A 138 -1.29 -13.69 -8.01
CA ILE A 138 -0.63 -12.50 -8.59
C ILE A 138 -1.22 -12.15 -9.97
N GLY A 139 -1.39 -13.14 -10.85
CA GLY A 139 -2.01 -12.93 -12.16
C GLY A 139 -3.48 -12.51 -12.04
N LEU A 140 -4.23 -13.12 -11.11
CA LEU A 140 -5.61 -12.72 -10.84
C LEU A 140 -5.70 -11.28 -10.32
N GLY A 141 -4.75 -10.84 -9.50
CA GLY A 141 -4.62 -9.45 -9.08
C GLY A 141 -4.41 -8.52 -10.26
N ALA A 142 -3.60 -8.92 -11.25
CA ALA A 142 -3.35 -8.14 -12.45
C ALA A 142 -4.61 -7.84 -13.27
N THR A 143 -5.63 -8.71 -13.18
CA THR A 143 -6.92 -8.52 -13.87
C THR A 143 -7.73 -7.33 -13.35
N ARG A 144 -7.57 -6.97 -12.07
CA ARG A 144 -8.46 -6.02 -11.35
C ARG A 144 -9.95 -6.35 -11.50
N ASP A 145 -10.29 -7.64 -11.59
CA ASP A 145 -11.65 -8.13 -11.83
C ASP A 145 -12.15 -9.06 -10.69
N PRO A 146 -12.68 -8.50 -9.59
CA PRO A 146 -13.21 -9.29 -8.48
C PRO A 146 -14.38 -10.21 -8.87
N ALA A 147 -15.15 -9.83 -9.91
CA ALA A 147 -16.27 -10.63 -10.39
C ALA A 147 -15.77 -11.90 -11.10
N LEU A 148 -14.71 -11.80 -11.89
CA LEU A 148 -14.00 -12.95 -12.45
C LEU A 148 -13.47 -13.86 -11.34
N VAL A 149 -12.81 -13.29 -10.33
CA VAL A 149 -12.27 -14.07 -9.20
C VAL A 149 -13.37 -14.79 -8.41
N LYS A 150 -14.56 -14.19 -8.28
CA LYS A 150 -15.75 -14.86 -7.73
C LYS A 150 -16.19 -16.06 -8.57
N LYS A 151 -16.23 -15.93 -9.90
CA LYS A 151 -16.56 -17.03 -10.81
C LYS A 151 -15.53 -18.17 -10.70
N ILE A 152 -14.24 -17.84 -10.59
CA ILE A 152 -13.17 -18.81 -10.38
C ILE A 152 -13.38 -19.58 -9.07
N GLY A 153 -13.72 -18.88 -7.98
CA GLY A 153 -14.08 -19.52 -6.71
C GLY A 153 -15.28 -20.47 -6.85
N ALA A 154 -16.30 -20.10 -7.65
CA ALA A 154 -17.46 -20.95 -7.89
C ALA A 154 -17.13 -22.21 -8.70
N ALA A 155 -16.32 -22.10 -9.76
CA ALA A 155 -15.83 -23.24 -10.52
C ALA A 155 -14.95 -24.16 -9.66
N THR A 156 -14.03 -23.57 -8.88
CA THR A 156 -13.17 -24.31 -7.95
C THR A 156 -13.99 -25.08 -6.93
N ALA A 157 -15.06 -24.51 -6.37
CA ALA A 157 -15.92 -25.22 -5.42
C ALA A 157 -16.59 -26.46 -6.03
N LEU A 158 -17.02 -26.39 -7.30
CA LEU A 158 -17.60 -27.52 -8.01
C LEU A 158 -16.55 -28.62 -8.25
N GLU A 159 -15.35 -28.25 -8.69
CA GLU A 159 -14.26 -29.22 -8.90
C GLU A 159 -13.81 -29.88 -7.58
N VAL A 160 -13.72 -29.14 -6.48
CA VAL A 160 -13.40 -29.72 -5.17
C VAL A 160 -14.51 -30.68 -4.72
N ARG A 161 -15.78 -30.31 -4.88
CA ARG A 161 -16.92 -31.18 -4.57
C ARG A 161 -17.00 -32.42 -5.46
N ALA A 162 -16.51 -32.35 -6.71
CA ALA A 162 -16.42 -33.48 -7.62
C ALA A 162 -15.51 -34.61 -7.10
N THR A 163 -14.58 -34.29 -6.21
CA THR A 163 -13.74 -35.27 -5.49
C THR A 163 -14.28 -35.67 -4.12
N GLY A 164 -15.47 -35.21 -3.75
CA GLY A 164 -16.09 -35.44 -2.44
C GLY A 164 -15.56 -34.55 -1.31
N ILE A 165 -14.49 -33.78 -1.55
CA ILE A 165 -13.86 -32.89 -0.57
C ILE A 165 -14.75 -31.67 -0.28
N THR A 166 -14.74 -31.18 0.96
CA THR A 166 -15.74 -30.20 1.43
C THR A 166 -15.15 -28.87 1.90
N TYR A 167 -13.82 -28.76 1.96
CA TYR A 167 -13.10 -27.63 2.54
C TYR A 167 -11.83 -27.33 1.74
N ALA A 168 -11.65 -26.06 1.33
CA ALA A 168 -10.43 -25.60 0.67
C ALA A 168 -9.65 -24.63 1.56
N PHE A 169 -8.33 -24.80 1.60
CA PHE A 169 -7.40 -23.85 2.22
C PHE A 169 -7.12 -22.66 1.30
N SER A 170 -8.18 -21.92 0.95
CA SER A 170 -8.17 -20.78 0.03
C SER A 170 -9.24 -19.76 0.43
N PRO A 171 -9.00 -18.44 0.28
CA PRO A 171 -7.82 -17.83 -0.35
C PRO A 171 -6.63 -17.54 0.57
N SER A 172 -5.43 -17.53 -0.03
CA SER A 172 -4.33 -16.73 0.50
C SER A 172 -4.64 -15.25 0.27
N ILE A 173 -4.71 -14.48 1.35
CA ILE A 173 -4.96 -13.04 1.37
C ILE A 173 -3.77 -12.29 1.98
N ALA A 174 -2.59 -12.89 1.83
CA ALA A 174 -1.32 -12.22 2.10
C ALA A 174 -1.23 -10.93 1.28
N VAL A 175 -0.59 -9.92 1.86
CA VAL A 175 -0.17 -8.71 1.16
C VAL A 175 1.35 -8.79 1.07
N CYS A 176 1.87 -9.37 -0.02
CA CYS A 176 3.31 -9.56 -0.22
C CYS A 176 4.01 -8.21 -0.38
N ARG A 177 4.90 -7.84 0.55
CA ARG A 177 5.63 -6.56 0.56
C ARG A 177 7.07 -6.66 0.07
N ASP A 178 7.53 -7.88 -0.20
CA ASP A 178 8.86 -8.17 -0.72
C ASP A 178 8.79 -9.37 -1.67
N PRO A 179 9.06 -9.19 -2.98
CA PRO A 179 8.95 -10.27 -3.96
C PRO A 179 9.99 -11.38 -3.75
N ARG A 180 11.02 -11.18 -2.91
CA ARG A 180 11.98 -12.24 -2.55
C ARG A 180 11.32 -13.45 -1.89
N TRP A 181 10.11 -13.27 -1.35
CA TRP A 181 9.31 -14.32 -0.75
C TRP A 181 8.80 -15.36 -1.75
N GLY A 182 9.09 -16.62 -1.45
CA GLY A 182 8.71 -17.78 -2.26
C GLY A 182 7.23 -18.09 -2.34
N ARG A 183 6.37 -17.33 -1.64
CA ARG A 183 4.90 -17.40 -1.77
C ARG A 183 4.29 -16.11 -2.33
N CYS A 184 5.11 -15.20 -2.88
CA CYS A 184 4.58 -13.94 -3.38
C CYS A 184 3.56 -14.12 -4.52
N TYR A 185 3.61 -15.22 -5.28
CA TYR A 185 2.61 -15.55 -6.30
C TYR A 185 1.23 -15.91 -5.72
N GLU A 186 1.18 -16.34 -4.45
CA GLU A 186 -0.07 -16.62 -3.73
C GLU A 186 -0.73 -15.32 -3.22
N SER A 187 -0.04 -14.18 -3.31
CA SER A 187 -0.57 -12.86 -2.95
C SER A 187 -1.17 -12.17 -4.17
N PHE A 188 -2.41 -11.70 -4.08
CA PHE A 188 -3.03 -10.95 -5.18
C PHE A 188 -2.31 -9.64 -5.50
N SER A 189 -1.74 -8.96 -4.50
CA SER A 189 -1.07 -7.66 -4.70
C SER A 189 -0.16 -7.29 -3.53
N GLU A 190 0.72 -6.30 -3.72
CA GLU A 190 1.29 -5.54 -2.60
C GLU A 190 0.35 -4.47 -2.02
N ASP A 191 -0.71 -4.10 -2.73
CA ASP A 191 -1.71 -3.12 -2.28
C ASP A 191 -2.83 -3.84 -1.49
N PRO A 192 -3.01 -3.52 -0.19
CA PRO A 192 -4.05 -4.11 0.64
C PRO A 192 -5.48 -3.84 0.13
N LYS A 193 -5.72 -2.76 -0.62
CA LYS A 193 -7.06 -2.48 -1.20
C LYS A 193 -7.42 -3.49 -2.27
N LEU A 194 -6.46 -3.81 -3.14
CA LEU A 194 -6.69 -4.81 -4.18
C LEU A 194 -6.89 -6.21 -3.59
N VAL A 195 -6.10 -6.58 -2.58
CA VAL A 195 -6.30 -7.87 -1.88
C VAL A 195 -7.69 -7.93 -1.22
N GLN A 196 -8.15 -6.82 -0.63
CA GLN A 196 -9.51 -6.71 -0.08
C GLN A 196 -10.61 -6.92 -1.12
N GLU A 197 -10.45 -6.40 -2.34
CA GLU A 197 -11.39 -6.62 -3.44
C GLU A 197 -11.41 -8.09 -3.88
N MET A 198 -10.23 -8.71 -4.01
CA MET A 198 -10.09 -10.11 -4.44
C MET A 198 -10.61 -11.14 -3.42
N THR A 199 -10.97 -10.72 -2.21
CA THR A 199 -11.70 -11.57 -1.26
C THR A 199 -13.08 -12.03 -1.78
N GLU A 200 -13.55 -11.54 -2.94
CA GLU A 200 -14.70 -12.08 -3.68
C GLU A 200 -14.59 -13.57 -4.05
N ILE A 201 -13.39 -14.16 -4.02
CA ILE A 201 -13.24 -15.61 -4.13
C ILE A 201 -13.98 -16.38 -3.00
N ILE A 202 -14.10 -15.80 -1.80
CA ILE A 202 -14.77 -16.42 -0.64
C ILE A 202 -16.26 -16.69 -0.92
N PRO A 203 -17.09 -15.70 -1.31
CA PRO A 203 -18.46 -15.99 -1.71
C PRO A 203 -18.56 -16.82 -3.00
N GLY A 204 -17.52 -16.84 -3.85
CA GLY A 204 -17.42 -17.82 -4.94
C GLY A 204 -17.39 -19.26 -4.41
N LEU A 205 -16.46 -19.53 -3.48
CA LEU A 205 -16.23 -20.84 -2.86
C LEU A 205 -17.40 -21.29 -1.97
N GLN A 206 -17.92 -20.38 -1.16
CA GLN A 206 -18.91 -20.68 -0.11
C GLN A 206 -20.36 -20.40 -0.55
N GLY A 207 -20.58 -19.54 -1.55
CA GLY A 207 -21.87 -18.92 -1.83
C GLY A 207 -22.03 -17.57 -1.12
N ASP A 208 -22.95 -16.75 -1.63
CA ASP A 208 -23.23 -15.41 -1.09
C ASP A 208 -23.94 -15.48 0.26
N ILE A 209 -23.38 -14.77 1.25
CA ILE A 209 -24.00 -14.66 2.57
C ILE A 209 -25.33 -13.87 2.47
N PRO A 210 -26.41 -14.32 3.13
CA PRO A 210 -27.67 -13.58 3.12
C PRO A 210 -27.53 -12.17 3.69
N LYS A 211 -28.18 -11.17 3.08
CA LYS A 211 -28.01 -9.73 3.39
C LYS A 211 -28.15 -9.35 4.88
N ASN A 212 -28.99 -10.07 5.64
CA ASN A 212 -29.28 -9.79 7.05
C ASN A 212 -28.50 -10.69 8.03
N SER A 213 -27.46 -11.38 7.55
CA SER A 213 -26.65 -12.26 8.40
C SER A 213 -25.77 -11.46 9.36
N LEU A 214 -25.57 -12.00 10.57
CA LEU A 214 -24.63 -11.44 11.52
C LEU A 214 -23.20 -11.54 10.98
N LYS A 215 -22.49 -10.40 10.94
CA LYS A 215 -21.08 -10.34 10.50
C LYS A 215 -20.20 -11.24 11.37
N GLY A 216 -19.27 -11.95 10.73
CA GLY A 216 -18.34 -12.87 11.38
C GLY A 216 -18.91 -14.26 11.70
N VAL A 217 -20.17 -14.54 11.38
CA VAL A 217 -20.72 -15.90 11.38
C VAL A 217 -20.28 -16.61 10.09
N PRO A 218 -19.74 -17.84 10.17
CA PRO A 218 -19.34 -18.58 8.99
C PRO A 218 -20.56 -18.94 8.12
N PHE A 219 -20.37 -19.09 6.82
CA PHE A 219 -21.46 -19.40 5.87
C PHE A 219 -20.99 -20.34 4.76
N VAL A 220 -21.84 -21.30 4.38
CA VAL A 220 -21.70 -22.12 3.17
C VAL A 220 -23.11 -22.44 2.67
N ALA A 221 -23.41 -22.15 1.40
CA ALA A 221 -24.77 -22.15 0.87
C ALA A 221 -25.36 -23.55 0.59
N GLY A 222 -24.54 -24.61 0.54
CA GLY A 222 -25.03 -25.98 0.33
C GLY A 222 -24.01 -26.95 -0.25
N LYS A 223 -24.51 -28.08 -0.76
CA LYS A 223 -23.70 -29.25 -1.16
C LYS A 223 -22.79 -29.05 -2.38
N THR A 224 -23.01 -28.02 -3.18
CA THR A 224 -22.15 -27.63 -4.32
C THR A 224 -21.12 -26.55 -3.96
N LYS A 225 -21.10 -26.11 -2.70
CA LYS A 225 -20.17 -25.11 -2.15
C LYS A 225 -19.29 -25.74 -1.08
N ILE A 226 -18.16 -25.12 -0.79
CA ILE A 226 -17.19 -25.64 0.19
C ILE A 226 -16.90 -24.61 1.26
N ALA A 227 -16.40 -25.03 2.41
CA ALA A 227 -15.82 -24.09 3.37
C ALA A 227 -14.56 -23.45 2.76
N ALA A 228 -14.37 -22.14 2.98
CA ALA A 228 -13.17 -21.41 2.59
C ALA A 228 -12.31 -21.08 3.82
N CYS A 229 -11.03 -20.80 3.58
CA CYS A 229 -10.02 -20.47 4.58
C CYS A 229 -9.27 -19.20 4.20
N ALA A 230 -9.43 -18.13 4.98
CA ALA A 230 -8.57 -16.96 4.86
C ALA A 230 -7.20 -17.24 5.48
N LYS A 231 -6.11 -17.15 4.69
CA LYS A 231 -4.77 -17.49 5.16
C LYS A 231 -3.65 -16.53 4.68
N HIS A 232 -2.52 -16.39 5.38
CA HIS A 232 -2.23 -16.92 6.73
C HIS A 232 -2.18 -15.78 7.76
N TYR A 233 -2.93 -15.94 8.85
CA TYR A 233 -3.20 -14.89 9.84
C TYR A 233 -2.04 -14.74 10.83
N VAL A 234 -1.36 -13.59 10.93
CA VAL A 234 -1.43 -12.43 10.03
C VAL A 234 -0.04 -11.85 9.80
N GLY A 235 0.15 -11.25 8.63
CA GLY A 235 1.41 -10.57 8.27
C GLY A 235 2.43 -11.50 7.62
N ASP A 236 2.03 -12.67 7.15
CA ASP A 236 2.85 -13.61 6.35
C ASP A 236 3.57 -12.92 5.18
N GLY A 237 2.88 -12.03 4.45
CA GLY A 237 3.48 -11.29 3.34
C GLY A 237 4.45 -10.15 3.73
N GLY A 238 4.67 -9.89 5.02
CA GLY A 238 5.50 -8.78 5.53
C GLY A 238 6.81 -9.20 6.20
N THR A 239 7.25 -10.45 5.99
CA THR A 239 8.43 -10.98 6.66
C THR A 239 9.72 -10.27 6.21
N TYR A 240 10.66 -10.16 7.14
CA TYR A 240 11.95 -9.53 6.92
C TYR A 240 12.70 -10.16 5.73
N MET A 241 13.10 -9.33 4.76
CA MET A 241 13.73 -9.72 3.50
C MET A 241 12.90 -10.71 2.64
N GLY A 242 11.59 -10.81 2.89
CA GLY A 242 10.74 -11.79 2.24
C GLY A 242 11.09 -13.24 2.62
N ILE A 243 11.80 -13.50 3.71
CA ILE A 243 12.12 -14.88 4.10
C ILE A 243 10.85 -15.56 4.63
N ASN A 244 10.50 -16.73 4.10
CA ASN A 244 9.35 -17.51 4.50
C ASN A 244 9.40 -17.86 6.01
N GLU A 245 8.25 -17.84 6.69
CA GLU A 245 8.09 -18.17 8.12
C GLU A 245 8.84 -17.26 9.11
N ASN A 246 9.49 -16.20 8.61
CA ASN A 246 10.34 -15.33 9.40
C ASN A 246 9.54 -14.29 10.21
N LYS A 247 10.23 -13.30 10.77
CA LYS A 247 9.61 -12.21 11.53
C LYS A 247 9.10 -11.11 10.61
N THR A 248 7.85 -10.71 10.80
CA THR A 248 7.27 -9.47 10.29
C THR A 248 7.53 -8.37 11.30
N ILE A 249 8.33 -7.37 10.88
CA ILE A 249 8.72 -6.22 11.71
C ILE A 249 7.83 -5.06 11.32
N ALA A 250 6.80 -4.81 12.12
CA ALA A 250 5.83 -3.76 11.86
C ALA A 250 5.26 -3.27 13.18
N ASN A 251 5.03 -1.97 13.33
CA ASN A 251 4.23 -1.48 14.44
C ASN A 251 2.75 -1.91 14.27
N PHE A 252 1.95 -1.78 15.31
CA PHE A 252 0.56 -2.26 15.26
C PHE A 252 -0.30 -1.51 14.24
N HIS A 253 -0.01 -0.22 13.97
CA HIS A 253 -0.72 0.53 12.94
C HIS A 253 -0.40 0.01 11.54
N GLU A 254 0.87 -0.26 11.23
CA GLU A 254 1.29 -0.87 9.96
C GLU A 254 0.67 -2.25 9.75
N LEU A 255 0.64 -3.10 10.78
CA LEU A 255 -0.03 -4.39 10.72
C LEU A 255 -1.53 -4.24 10.40
N LEU A 256 -2.19 -3.25 11.01
CA LEU A 256 -3.60 -2.96 10.82
C LEU A 256 -3.93 -2.27 9.49
N SER A 257 -3.01 -1.49 8.92
CA SER A 257 -3.23 -0.77 7.66
C SER A 257 -2.87 -1.60 6.43
N ILE A 258 -1.93 -2.53 6.55
CA ILE A 258 -1.44 -3.35 5.45
C ILE A 258 -1.98 -4.78 5.53
N HIS A 259 -1.73 -5.51 6.60
CA HIS A 259 -1.92 -6.97 6.61
C HIS A 259 -3.28 -7.43 7.14
N MET A 260 -3.95 -6.61 7.96
CA MET A 260 -5.24 -6.93 8.57
C MET A 260 -6.49 -6.64 7.71
N PRO A 261 -6.55 -5.60 6.85
CA PRO A 261 -7.79 -5.23 6.17
C PRO A 261 -8.44 -6.36 5.35
N PRO A 262 -7.70 -7.20 4.60
CA PRO A 262 -8.30 -8.33 3.89
C PRO A 262 -9.03 -9.33 4.79
N TYR A 263 -8.58 -9.53 6.04
CA TYR A 263 -9.26 -10.41 7.00
C TYR A 263 -10.60 -9.84 7.45
N TYR A 264 -10.70 -8.53 7.64
CA TYR A 264 -11.99 -7.91 7.95
C TYR A 264 -13.00 -8.18 6.81
N ASN A 265 -12.57 -8.02 5.55
CA ASN A 265 -13.40 -8.30 4.38
C ASN A 265 -13.80 -9.79 4.30
N ALA A 266 -12.88 -10.71 4.58
CA ALA A 266 -13.17 -12.14 4.63
C ALA A 266 -14.23 -12.48 5.70
N ILE A 267 -14.11 -11.89 6.91
CA ILE A 267 -15.00 -12.13 8.05
C ILE A 267 -16.42 -11.61 7.76
N ILE A 268 -16.56 -10.42 7.15
CA ILE A 268 -17.89 -9.88 6.82
C ILE A 268 -18.55 -10.64 5.65
N LYS A 269 -17.75 -11.30 4.79
CA LYS A 269 -18.22 -12.22 3.74
C LYS A 269 -18.53 -13.64 4.26
N GLY A 270 -18.38 -13.86 5.57
CA GLY A 270 -18.75 -15.11 6.23
C GLY A 270 -17.75 -16.25 6.02
N VAL A 271 -16.44 -15.94 5.86
CA VAL A 271 -15.40 -16.97 5.75
C VAL A 271 -15.51 -18.01 6.88
N SER A 272 -15.41 -19.29 6.53
CA SER A 272 -15.66 -20.38 7.48
C SER A 272 -14.51 -20.61 8.44
N THR A 273 -13.27 -20.46 7.97
CA THR A 273 -12.07 -20.74 8.75
C THR A 273 -11.00 -19.67 8.52
N VAL A 274 -10.07 -19.57 9.48
CA VAL A 274 -8.85 -18.75 9.36
C VAL A 274 -7.66 -19.62 9.73
N MET A 275 -6.64 -19.67 8.89
CA MET A 275 -5.41 -20.41 9.15
C MET A 275 -4.33 -19.48 9.70
N VAL A 276 -3.64 -19.91 10.76
CA VAL A 276 -2.59 -19.12 11.42
C VAL A 276 -1.27 -19.21 10.65
N SER A 277 -0.58 -18.09 10.45
CA SER A 277 0.73 -18.02 9.77
C SER A 277 1.85 -18.67 10.58
N TYR A 278 2.84 -19.28 9.93
CA TYR A 278 4.09 -19.68 10.58
C TYR A 278 4.92 -18.49 11.12
N SER A 279 4.72 -17.30 10.55
CA SER A 279 5.53 -16.12 10.82
C SER A 279 5.39 -15.64 12.28
N SER A 280 6.31 -14.77 12.67
CA SER A 280 6.22 -14.03 13.93
C SER A 280 5.89 -12.56 13.67
N TRP A 281 5.20 -11.89 14.59
CA TRP A 281 5.12 -10.41 14.58
C TRP A 281 5.92 -9.86 15.75
N ASN A 282 6.91 -9.00 15.44
CA ASN A 282 7.84 -8.43 16.41
C ASN A 282 8.43 -9.47 17.39
N GLY A 283 8.75 -10.66 16.88
CA GLY A 283 9.36 -11.76 17.64
C GLY A 283 8.39 -12.77 18.26
N VAL A 284 7.08 -12.49 18.30
CA VAL A 284 6.07 -13.43 18.84
C VAL A 284 5.49 -14.28 17.70
N LYS A 285 5.66 -15.61 17.77
CA LYS A 285 5.06 -16.56 16.82
C LYS A 285 3.55 -16.39 16.76
N MET A 286 2.97 -16.37 15.56
CA MET A 286 1.53 -16.21 15.39
C MET A 286 0.74 -17.34 16.05
N HIS A 287 1.21 -18.58 15.95
CA HIS A 287 0.63 -19.72 16.66
C HIS A 287 0.64 -19.59 18.18
N ALA A 288 1.46 -18.70 18.76
CA ALA A 288 1.51 -18.43 20.20
C ALA A 288 0.81 -17.11 20.59
N ASN A 289 0.24 -16.37 19.64
CA ASN A 289 -0.17 -14.99 19.86
C ASN A 289 -1.64 -14.87 20.34
N HIS A 290 -1.86 -14.98 21.66
CA HIS A 290 -3.19 -14.83 22.27
C HIS A 290 -3.88 -13.51 21.90
N PHE A 291 -3.11 -12.41 21.91
CA PHE A 291 -3.63 -11.08 21.60
C PHE A 291 -4.25 -11.03 20.20
N LEU A 292 -3.56 -11.54 19.18
CA LEU A 292 -4.07 -11.49 17.81
C LEU A 292 -5.14 -12.55 17.53
N LEU A 293 -4.99 -13.78 18.05
CA LEU A 293 -5.93 -14.87 17.77
C LEU A 293 -7.22 -14.79 18.58
N THR A 294 -7.13 -14.47 19.87
CA THR A 294 -8.29 -14.43 20.76
C THR A 294 -8.80 -13.02 20.95
N ASP A 295 -7.98 -12.09 21.43
CA ASP A 295 -8.46 -10.74 21.77
C ASP A 295 -8.85 -9.93 20.53
N PHE A 296 -8.12 -10.12 19.42
CA PHE A 296 -8.41 -9.44 18.18
C PHE A 296 -9.35 -10.23 17.26
N LEU A 297 -8.93 -11.37 16.71
CA LEU A 297 -9.73 -12.09 15.71
C LEU A 297 -11.08 -12.58 16.26
N LYS A 298 -11.07 -13.34 17.37
CA LYS A 298 -12.31 -13.86 17.97
C LYS A 298 -13.15 -12.78 18.66
N ASN A 299 -12.51 -11.91 19.44
CA ASN A 299 -13.22 -10.98 20.33
C ASN A 299 -13.50 -9.63 19.67
N LYS A 300 -12.52 -8.99 19.03
CA LYS A 300 -12.68 -7.67 18.37
C LYS A 300 -13.37 -7.78 17.02
N LEU A 301 -12.88 -8.64 16.12
CA LEU A 301 -13.46 -8.85 14.78
C LEU A 301 -14.69 -9.77 14.80
N ARG A 302 -15.01 -10.34 15.97
CA ARG A 302 -16.19 -11.19 16.18
C ARG A 302 -16.21 -12.44 15.29
N PHE A 303 -15.06 -12.95 14.89
CA PHE A 303 -14.99 -14.19 14.11
C PHE A 303 -15.58 -15.37 14.90
N ARG A 304 -16.55 -16.07 14.29
CA ARG A 304 -17.29 -17.21 14.87
C ARG A 304 -17.02 -18.53 14.14
N GLY A 305 -16.24 -18.53 13.06
CA GLY A 305 -15.68 -19.76 12.50
C GLY A 305 -14.61 -20.36 13.43
N PHE A 306 -13.90 -21.36 12.93
CA PHE A 306 -12.79 -21.97 13.67
C PHE A 306 -11.42 -21.56 13.11
N ILE A 307 -10.46 -21.39 14.02
CA ILE A 307 -9.05 -21.11 13.72
C ILE A 307 -8.32 -22.44 13.58
N ILE A 308 -7.62 -22.63 12.48
CA ILE A 308 -6.79 -23.82 12.24
C ILE A 308 -5.30 -23.46 12.25
N SER A 309 -4.44 -24.32 12.79
CA SER A 309 -2.99 -24.15 12.59
C SER A 309 -2.62 -24.45 11.14
N ASP A 310 -1.54 -23.84 10.65
CA ASP A 310 -0.80 -24.39 9.51
C ASP A 310 -0.15 -25.75 9.85
N TYR A 311 0.39 -26.43 8.84
CA TYR A 311 0.99 -27.77 8.87
C TYR A 311 2.17 -27.84 9.86
N GLU A 312 2.01 -28.55 10.97
CA GLU A 312 3.00 -28.59 12.07
C GLU A 312 3.35 -27.17 12.60
N GLY A 313 2.47 -26.18 12.40
CA GLY A 313 2.78 -24.80 12.79
C GLY A 313 2.88 -24.61 14.31
N VAL A 314 2.24 -25.49 15.08
CA VAL A 314 2.40 -25.56 16.54
C VAL A 314 3.81 -26.04 16.90
N ASP A 315 4.32 -27.08 16.24
CA ASP A 315 5.68 -27.59 16.44
C ASP A 315 6.72 -26.49 16.24
N ARG A 316 6.49 -25.61 15.25
CA ARG A 316 7.36 -24.48 14.89
C ARG A 316 7.26 -23.26 15.83
N ILE A 317 6.51 -23.37 16.95
CA ILE A 317 6.59 -22.39 18.05
C ILE A 317 7.98 -22.43 18.70
N THR A 318 8.58 -23.62 18.82
CA THR A 318 9.89 -23.81 19.44
C THR A 318 11.02 -23.85 18.39
N THR A 319 12.23 -23.54 18.84
CA THR A 319 13.45 -23.69 18.04
C THR A 319 14.42 -24.61 18.78
N PRO A 320 14.77 -25.79 18.22
CA PRO A 320 14.23 -26.41 17.00
C PRO A 320 12.73 -26.75 17.08
N PRO A 321 12.03 -26.93 15.94
CA PRO A 321 10.63 -27.33 15.92
C PRO A 321 10.38 -28.65 16.68
N GLY A 322 9.30 -28.71 17.46
CA GLY A 322 8.84 -29.94 18.13
C GLY A 322 9.64 -30.39 19.38
N ILE A 323 10.71 -29.66 19.75
CA ILE A 323 11.58 -30.03 20.89
C ILE A 323 10.82 -30.09 22.22
N ASN A 324 9.82 -29.23 22.40
CA ASN A 324 8.91 -29.25 23.55
C ASN A 324 7.45 -29.18 23.07
N TYR A 325 6.99 -30.28 22.48
CA TYR A 325 5.66 -30.37 21.88
C TYR A 325 4.52 -30.10 22.88
N THR A 326 4.62 -30.60 24.12
CA THR A 326 3.61 -30.34 25.16
C THR A 326 3.47 -28.83 25.42
N PHE A 327 4.58 -28.10 25.52
CA PHE A 327 4.58 -26.64 25.63
C PHE A 327 3.99 -25.97 24.38
N SER A 328 4.38 -26.40 23.18
CA SER A 328 3.85 -25.87 21.92
C SER A 328 2.33 -26.05 21.84
N LEU A 329 1.84 -27.24 22.14
CA LEU A 329 0.43 -27.59 22.13
C LEU A 329 -0.37 -26.76 23.14
N GLN A 330 0.13 -26.67 24.39
CA GLN A 330 -0.42 -25.80 25.41
C GLN A 330 -0.53 -24.36 24.90
N THR A 331 0.57 -23.82 24.37
CA THR A 331 0.68 -22.44 23.93
C THR A 331 -0.27 -22.15 22.78
N GLY A 332 -0.34 -23.02 21.77
CA GLY A 332 -1.24 -22.84 20.62
C GLY A 332 -2.72 -22.91 20.97
N ILE A 333 -3.12 -23.88 21.81
CA ILE A 333 -4.52 -24.02 22.22
C ILE A 333 -4.95 -22.84 23.11
N LEU A 334 -4.10 -22.44 24.05
CA LEU A 334 -4.39 -21.30 24.92
C LEU A 334 -4.38 -19.98 24.14
N ALA A 335 -3.54 -19.81 23.12
CA ALA A 335 -3.55 -18.63 22.27
C ALA A 335 -4.88 -18.46 21.51
N GLY A 336 -5.57 -19.57 21.19
CA GLY A 336 -6.91 -19.53 20.64
C GLY A 336 -7.15 -20.45 19.44
N ILE A 337 -6.18 -21.29 19.05
CA ILE A 337 -6.36 -22.22 17.93
C ILE A 337 -7.44 -23.25 18.28
N ASP A 338 -8.31 -23.58 17.31
CA ASP A 338 -9.46 -24.46 17.49
C ASP A 338 -9.21 -25.87 16.93
N MET A 339 -8.47 -25.98 15.83
CA MET A 339 -8.08 -27.25 15.20
C MET A 339 -6.59 -27.26 14.89
N ILE A 340 -5.89 -28.34 15.24
CA ILE A 340 -4.45 -28.52 15.03
C ILE A 340 -4.23 -29.46 13.84
N MET A 341 -3.45 -29.00 12.86
CA MET A 341 -2.98 -29.79 11.73
C MET A 341 -1.69 -30.54 12.14
N ILE A 342 -1.84 -31.80 12.58
CA ILE A 342 -0.82 -32.61 13.27
C ILE A 342 0.04 -33.47 12.31
N PRO A 343 -0.23 -33.39 11.00
CA PRO A 343 -0.33 -34.49 10.02
C PRO A 343 -0.09 -35.97 10.44
N TYR A 344 0.98 -36.27 11.18
CA TYR A 344 1.51 -37.63 11.39
C TYR A 344 1.41 -38.11 12.85
N ASP A 345 1.99 -37.37 13.81
CA ASP A 345 2.13 -37.84 15.20
C ASP A 345 0.91 -37.52 16.08
N TYR A 346 -0.26 -38.00 15.65
CA TYR A 346 -1.49 -37.86 16.43
C TYR A 346 -1.47 -38.59 17.78
N PRO A 347 -0.80 -39.76 17.98
CA PRO A 347 -0.75 -40.37 19.31
C PRO A 347 -0.12 -39.45 20.35
N ARG A 348 1.02 -38.80 20.02
CA ARG A 348 1.67 -37.82 20.89
C ARG A 348 0.79 -36.61 21.16
N TYR A 349 0.00 -36.16 20.17
CA TYR A 349 -1.00 -35.12 20.36
C TYR A 349 -2.04 -35.50 21.42
N PHE A 350 -2.64 -36.68 21.34
CA PHE A 350 -3.65 -37.10 22.32
C PHE A 350 -3.05 -37.27 23.72
N GLU A 351 -1.88 -37.90 23.83
CA GLU A 351 -1.18 -38.07 25.11
C GLU A 351 -0.89 -36.71 25.76
N SER A 352 -0.25 -35.80 25.02
CA SER A 352 0.13 -34.47 25.51
C SER A 352 -1.09 -33.63 25.88
N PHE A 353 -2.18 -33.70 25.09
CA PHE A 353 -3.38 -32.93 25.37
C PHE A 353 -4.12 -33.47 26.61
N LEU A 354 -4.27 -34.79 26.72
CA LEU A 354 -4.88 -35.40 27.91
C LEU A 354 -4.10 -35.07 29.17
N GLU A 355 -2.76 -35.11 29.11
CA GLU A 355 -1.89 -34.68 30.21
C GLU A 355 -2.18 -33.22 30.63
N LEU A 356 -2.23 -32.29 29.67
CA LEU A 356 -2.49 -30.88 29.93
C LEU A 356 -3.87 -30.62 30.54
N VAL A 357 -4.88 -31.41 30.15
CA VAL A 357 -6.24 -31.30 30.72
C VAL A 357 -6.30 -31.89 32.13
N HIS A 358 -5.71 -33.08 32.35
CA HIS A 358 -5.64 -33.71 33.67
C HIS A 358 -4.88 -32.85 34.70
N LYS A 359 -3.85 -32.12 34.24
CA LYS A 359 -3.12 -31.15 35.05
C LYS A 359 -3.83 -29.80 35.21
N ASN A 360 -5.06 -29.66 34.71
CA ASN A 360 -5.86 -28.42 34.71
C ASN A 360 -5.17 -27.22 34.04
N VAL A 361 -4.24 -27.46 33.11
CA VAL A 361 -3.52 -26.41 32.38
C VAL A 361 -4.38 -25.84 31.25
N ILE A 362 -5.07 -26.72 30.50
CA ILE A 362 -6.05 -26.30 29.50
C ILE A 362 -7.45 -26.46 30.08
N PRO A 363 -8.22 -25.38 30.29
CA PRO A 363 -9.54 -25.47 30.88
C PRO A 363 -10.55 -26.06 29.89
N MET A 364 -11.52 -26.84 30.40
CA MET A 364 -12.62 -27.40 29.59
C MET A 364 -13.42 -26.33 28.83
N SER A 365 -13.47 -25.09 29.34
CA SER A 365 -14.10 -23.97 28.63
C SER A 365 -13.42 -23.64 27.31
N ARG A 366 -12.08 -23.73 27.23
CA ARG A 366 -11.31 -23.50 26.00
C ARG A 366 -11.58 -24.60 24.98
N ILE A 367 -11.59 -25.86 25.42
CA ILE A 367 -11.94 -27.02 24.59
C ILE A 367 -13.37 -26.90 24.06
N ASN A 368 -14.32 -26.56 24.93
CA ASN A 368 -15.71 -26.36 24.54
C ASN A 368 -15.88 -25.20 23.54
N ASP A 369 -15.12 -24.10 23.65
CA ASP A 369 -15.10 -23.04 22.62
C ASP A 369 -14.59 -23.54 21.27
N ALA A 370 -13.46 -24.27 21.25
CA ALA A 370 -12.89 -24.83 20.02
C ALA A 370 -13.88 -25.77 19.31
N VAL A 371 -14.40 -26.76 20.03
CA VAL A 371 -15.34 -27.74 19.49
C VAL A 371 -16.64 -27.07 19.04
N ARG A 372 -17.16 -26.09 19.78
CA ARG A 372 -18.34 -25.32 19.36
C ARG A 372 -18.13 -24.64 18.01
N ARG A 373 -16.94 -24.10 17.75
CA ARG A 373 -16.61 -23.44 16.46
C ARG A 373 -16.48 -24.44 15.32
N ILE A 374 -15.84 -25.59 15.57
CA ILE A 374 -15.71 -26.68 14.60
C ILE A 374 -17.10 -27.23 14.23
N LEU A 375 -17.91 -27.57 15.23
CA LEU A 375 -19.27 -28.06 15.02
C LEU A 375 -20.14 -27.02 14.30
N ARG A 376 -20.00 -25.73 14.62
CA ARG A 376 -20.72 -24.66 13.91
C ARG A 376 -20.49 -24.70 12.41
N VAL A 377 -19.23 -24.79 11.98
CA VAL A 377 -18.90 -24.85 10.54
C VAL A 377 -19.46 -26.12 9.92
N LYS A 378 -19.28 -27.29 10.57
CA LYS A 378 -19.79 -28.58 10.07
C LYS A 378 -21.32 -28.60 9.90
N PHE A 379 -22.06 -28.05 10.85
CA PHE A 379 -23.52 -27.94 10.74
C PHE A 379 -23.94 -26.93 9.67
N ILE A 380 -23.32 -25.73 9.63
CA ILE A 380 -23.68 -24.69 8.66
C ILE A 380 -23.46 -25.14 7.22
N MET A 381 -22.39 -25.87 6.95
CA MET A 381 -22.11 -26.40 5.62
C MET A 381 -22.94 -27.63 5.24
N GLY A 382 -23.85 -28.07 6.12
CA GLY A 382 -24.73 -29.21 5.89
C GLY A 382 -24.01 -30.56 5.89
N LEU A 383 -22.86 -30.67 6.56
CA LEU A 383 -22.04 -31.89 6.56
C LEU A 383 -22.70 -33.03 7.32
N PHE A 384 -23.55 -32.73 8.32
CA PHE A 384 -24.33 -33.74 9.02
C PHE A 384 -25.45 -34.32 8.14
N GLU A 385 -26.03 -33.49 7.27
CA GLU A 385 -27.11 -33.88 6.36
C GLU A 385 -26.57 -34.57 5.11
N ASN A 386 -25.39 -34.14 4.63
CA ASN A 386 -24.76 -34.64 3.40
C ASN A 386 -23.28 -34.97 3.66
N PRO A 387 -22.97 -36.03 4.42
CA PRO A 387 -21.60 -36.36 4.78
C PRO A 387 -20.79 -37.00 3.64
N PHE A 388 -21.46 -37.61 2.66
CA PHE A 388 -20.82 -38.35 1.56
C PHE A 388 -20.56 -37.48 0.33
N GLY A 389 -19.53 -37.83 -0.44
CA GLY A 389 -19.26 -37.26 -1.75
C GLY A 389 -20.31 -37.66 -2.79
N ASP A 390 -20.60 -36.74 -3.72
CA ASP A 390 -21.65 -36.89 -4.72
C ASP A 390 -21.05 -37.35 -6.07
N TYR A 391 -21.26 -38.62 -6.42
CA TYR A 391 -20.77 -39.19 -7.68
C TYR A 391 -21.30 -38.48 -8.93
N SER A 392 -22.43 -37.76 -8.85
CA SER A 392 -22.98 -37.03 -10.00
C SER A 392 -22.13 -35.82 -10.40
N LEU A 393 -21.31 -35.30 -9.48
CA LEU A 393 -20.42 -34.16 -9.72
C LEU A 393 -19.08 -34.58 -10.33
N ALA A 394 -18.78 -35.88 -10.44
CA ALA A 394 -17.47 -36.37 -10.88
C ALA A 394 -17.02 -35.82 -12.26
N ASN A 395 -17.97 -35.44 -13.12
CA ASN A 395 -17.71 -34.87 -14.46
C ASN A 395 -17.43 -33.35 -14.44
N GLU A 396 -17.51 -32.69 -13.29
CA GLU A 396 -17.16 -31.27 -13.17
C GLU A 396 -15.64 -31.04 -13.18
N ILE A 397 -14.82 -32.07 -12.89
CA ILE A 397 -13.35 -31.98 -12.97
C ILE A 397 -12.91 -31.69 -14.41
N GLY A 398 -12.19 -30.58 -14.59
CA GLY A 398 -11.60 -30.22 -15.88
C GLY A 398 -12.62 -29.88 -16.97
N LYS A 399 -13.85 -29.52 -16.58
CA LYS A 399 -14.96 -29.20 -17.47
C LYS A 399 -14.61 -28.03 -18.40
N GLN A 400 -15.06 -28.09 -19.66
CA GLN A 400 -14.64 -27.12 -20.68
C GLN A 400 -15.02 -25.69 -20.31
N GLU A 401 -16.18 -25.46 -19.71
CA GLU A 401 -16.60 -24.13 -19.27
C GLU A 401 -15.68 -23.54 -18.18
N HIS A 402 -15.08 -24.39 -17.33
CA HIS A 402 -14.09 -23.94 -16.35
C HIS A 402 -12.76 -23.61 -17.03
N ARG A 403 -12.35 -24.40 -18.04
CA ARG A 403 -11.17 -24.13 -18.87
C ARG A 403 -11.32 -22.86 -19.68
N ASP A 404 -12.50 -22.59 -20.23
CA ASP A 404 -12.79 -21.34 -20.94
C ASP A 404 -12.71 -20.13 -19.99
N LEU A 405 -13.19 -20.29 -18.76
CA LEU A 405 -13.03 -19.28 -17.71
C LEU A 405 -11.55 -19.09 -17.32
N ALA A 406 -10.77 -20.17 -17.23
CA ALA A 406 -9.34 -20.08 -16.97
C ALA A 406 -8.59 -19.40 -18.13
N ARG A 407 -8.94 -19.68 -19.39
CA ARG A 407 -8.43 -18.98 -20.57
C ARG A 407 -8.75 -17.48 -20.52
N GLU A 408 -9.98 -17.11 -20.14
CA GLU A 408 -10.37 -15.71 -19.93
C GLU A 408 -9.49 -15.04 -18.87
N ALA A 409 -9.25 -15.73 -17.74
CA ALA A 409 -8.42 -15.24 -16.66
C ALA A 409 -6.95 -15.08 -17.06
N VAL A 410 -6.38 -16.05 -17.78
CA VAL A 410 -5.02 -15.97 -18.33
C VAL A 410 -4.90 -14.70 -19.14
N ARG A 411 -5.77 -14.51 -20.13
CA ARG A 411 -5.74 -13.38 -21.03
C ARG A 411 -5.83 -12.03 -20.30
N LYS A 412 -6.75 -11.91 -19.35
CA LYS A 412 -6.93 -10.68 -18.54
C LYS A 412 -5.76 -10.42 -17.58
N SER A 413 -5.00 -11.45 -17.21
CA SER A 413 -3.87 -11.34 -16.28
C SER A 413 -2.60 -10.80 -16.93
N LEU A 414 -2.46 -10.94 -18.25
CA LEU A 414 -1.22 -10.59 -18.94
C LEU A 414 -0.98 -9.08 -18.92
N VAL A 415 0.25 -8.69 -18.57
CA VAL A 415 0.67 -7.29 -18.54
C VAL A 415 1.72 -7.06 -19.63
N LEU A 416 1.42 -6.13 -20.54
CA LEU A 416 2.34 -5.69 -21.58
C LEU A 416 3.30 -4.64 -21.00
N LEU A 417 4.57 -5.00 -20.85
CA LEU A 417 5.60 -4.14 -20.27
C LEU A 417 6.36 -3.32 -21.32
N LYS A 418 6.48 -3.86 -22.54
CA LYS A 418 7.13 -3.21 -23.68
C LYS A 418 6.47 -3.70 -24.98
N ASN A 419 6.32 -2.82 -25.97
CA ASN A 419 5.82 -3.19 -27.31
C ASN A 419 6.40 -2.30 -28.42
N GLY A 420 7.56 -2.68 -28.94
CA GLY A 420 8.34 -1.93 -29.92
C GLY A 420 9.62 -1.32 -29.32
N LYS A 421 10.61 -1.05 -30.18
CA LYS A 421 11.80 -0.27 -29.81
C LYS A 421 11.50 1.23 -29.69
N SER A 422 10.43 1.68 -30.34
CA SER A 422 9.85 3.03 -30.23
C SER A 422 8.32 2.93 -30.17
N TYR A 423 7.66 3.99 -29.70
CA TYR A 423 6.19 4.06 -29.64
C TYR A 423 5.50 4.00 -31.01
N SER A 424 6.21 4.34 -32.10
CA SER A 424 5.66 4.36 -33.47
C SER A 424 5.73 3.01 -34.18
N GLU A 425 6.39 1.99 -33.61
CA GLU A 425 6.62 0.70 -34.24
C GLU A 425 6.28 -0.49 -33.32
N PRO A 426 4.99 -0.72 -32.98
CA PRO A 426 4.58 -1.86 -32.19
C PRO A 426 4.78 -3.18 -32.95
N ILE A 427 5.20 -4.22 -32.25
CA ILE A 427 5.31 -5.59 -32.79
C ILE A 427 4.06 -6.44 -32.50
N LEU A 428 3.36 -6.15 -31.40
CA LEU A 428 2.10 -6.79 -31.04
C LEU A 428 0.90 -5.95 -31.50
N PRO A 429 -0.17 -6.56 -32.03
CA PRO A 429 -0.35 -8.02 -32.19
C PRO A 429 0.47 -8.61 -33.35
N LEU A 430 0.94 -9.85 -33.18
CA LEU A 430 1.67 -10.61 -34.19
C LEU A 430 0.74 -11.08 -35.31
N PRO A 431 1.18 -11.12 -36.58
CA PRO A 431 0.37 -11.65 -37.65
C PRO A 431 0.26 -13.18 -37.56
N LYS A 432 -0.98 -13.69 -37.56
CA LYS A 432 -1.26 -15.14 -37.55
C LYS A 432 -0.72 -15.87 -38.78
N LYS A 433 -0.63 -15.15 -39.91
CA LYS A 433 -0.06 -15.66 -41.15
C LYS A 433 1.35 -15.11 -41.35
N ALA A 434 2.32 -16.00 -41.37
CA ALA A 434 3.73 -15.71 -41.65
C ALA A 434 4.33 -16.89 -42.42
N LYS A 435 5.47 -16.70 -43.09
CA LYS A 435 6.13 -17.81 -43.80
C LYS A 435 6.65 -18.85 -42.82
N LYS A 436 7.37 -18.40 -41.80
CA LYS A 436 8.05 -19.24 -40.81
C LYS A 436 8.26 -18.45 -39.53
N ILE A 437 7.95 -19.03 -38.37
CA ILE A 437 8.12 -18.39 -37.06
C ILE A 437 8.90 -19.30 -36.12
N LEU A 438 9.60 -18.68 -35.16
CA LEU A 438 10.31 -19.40 -34.11
C LEU A 438 9.55 -19.32 -32.80
N VAL A 439 9.43 -20.45 -32.12
CA VAL A 439 9.07 -20.54 -30.71
C VAL A 439 10.28 -21.09 -29.94
N ALA A 440 10.73 -20.38 -28.92
CA ALA A 440 11.92 -20.73 -28.16
C ALA A 440 11.75 -20.49 -26.65
N GLY A 441 12.72 -20.95 -25.87
CA GLY A 441 12.77 -20.81 -24.42
C GLY A 441 12.22 -22.02 -23.66
N SER A 442 12.78 -22.25 -22.47
CA SER A 442 12.50 -23.39 -21.59
C SER A 442 11.06 -23.47 -21.07
N ASN A 443 10.30 -22.37 -21.13
CA ASN A 443 8.91 -22.31 -20.69
C ASN A 443 7.91 -22.38 -21.86
N ALA A 444 8.36 -22.46 -23.12
CA ALA A 444 7.45 -22.44 -24.27
C ALA A 444 6.63 -23.72 -24.44
N ASP A 445 7.23 -24.89 -24.16
CA ASP A 445 6.56 -26.19 -24.24
C ASP A 445 6.66 -26.97 -22.93
N ASN A 446 6.34 -26.29 -21.82
CA ASN A 446 6.41 -26.88 -20.48
C ASN A 446 5.18 -26.51 -19.64
N LEU A 447 4.19 -27.39 -19.62
CA LEU A 447 2.94 -27.21 -18.89
C LEU A 447 3.18 -27.06 -17.39
N GLY A 448 4.13 -27.81 -16.84
CA GLY A 448 4.51 -27.73 -15.43
C GLY A 448 5.00 -26.33 -15.03
N TYR A 449 5.89 -25.73 -15.83
CA TYR A 449 6.43 -24.40 -15.54
C TYR A 449 5.40 -23.28 -15.68
N GLN A 450 4.49 -23.33 -16.66
CA GLN A 450 3.41 -22.33 -16.75
C GLN A 450 2.37 -22.45 -15.62
N CYS A 451 2.27 -23.62 -14.96
CA CYS A 451 1.40 -23.78 -13.79
C CYS A 451 2.08 -23.38 -12.47
N GLY A 452 3.38 -23.66 -12.32
CA GLY A 452 4.16 -23.34 -11.12
C GLY A 452 3.91 -24.26 -9.93
N GLY A 453 4.15 -23.76 -8.72
CA GLY A 453 3.92 -24.48 -7.46
C GLY A 453 2.45 -24.84 -7.23
N TRP A 454 2.20 -25.72 -6.26
CA TRP A 454 0.86 -26.22 -5.90
C TRP A 454 0.07 -26.92 -7.04
N THR A 455 0.77 -27.35 -8.10
CA THR A 455 0.17 -28.10 -9.23
C THR A 455 0.64 -29.55 -9.20
N ILE A 456 -0.30 -30.49 -8.99
CA ILE A 456 -0.12 -31.94 -8.81
C ILE A 456 0.77 -32.33 -7.61
N LYS A 457 1.91 -31.67 -7.40
CA LYS A 457 2.81 -31.80 -6.25
C LYS A 457 2.95 -30.46 -5.56
N TRP A 458 3.41 -30.49 -4.30
CA TRP A 458 3.68 -29.29 -3.49
C TRP A 458 4.54 -28.25 -4.22
N GLN A 459 5.74 -28.64 -4.67
CA GLN A 459 6.66 -27.75 -5.40
C GLN A 459 6.31 -27.56 -6.88
N GLY A 460 5.24 -28.20 -7.37
CA GLY A 460 4.98 -28.34 -8.80
C GLY A 460 5.86 -29.41 -9.45
N LEU A 461 5.79 -29.51 -10.78
CA LEU A 461 6.56 -30.44 -11.62
C LEU A 461 7.01 -29.72 -12.90
N SER A 462 7.99 -30.28 -13.60
CA SER A 462 8.36 -29.89 -14.97
C SER A 462 7.79 -30.87 -16.00
N GLY A 463 7.68 -30.43 -17.24
CA GLY A 463 7.24 -31.23 -18.39
C GLY A 463 5.73 -31.18 -18.64
N ASN A 464 5.27 -32.01 -19.59
CA ASN A 464 3.91 -31.94 -20.13
C ASN A 464 3.01 -33.11 -19.68
N ASN A 465 3.57 -34.20 -19.15
CA ASN A 465 2.82 -35.40 -18.76
C ASN A 465 2.42 -35.42 -17.28
N LEU A 466 1.92 -34.29 -16.76
CA LEU A 466 1.47 -34.14 -15.36
C LEU A 466 -0.05 -34.02 -15.21
N THR A 467 -0.72 -33.34 -16.14
CA THR A 467 -2.17 -33.10 -16.14
C THR A 467 -2.62 -32.74 -17.56
N ILE A 468 -3.89 -32.39 -17.74
CA ILE A 468 -4.45 -31.97 -19.03
C ILE A 468 -4.46 -30.44 -19.14
N GLY A 469 -3.80 -29.92 -20.17
CA GLY A 469 -3.73 -28.50 -20.49
C GLY A 469 -3.15 -28.25 -21.88
N THR A 470 -2.99 -26.99 -22.25
CA THR A 470 -2.37 -26.56 -23.51
C THR A 470 -1.13 -25.73 -23.19
N THR A 471 0.04 -26.15 -23.69
CA THR A 471 1.28 -25.37 -23.57
C THR A 471 1.22 -24.11 -24.44
N LEU A 472 2.13 -23.15 -24.24
CA LEU A 472 2.22 -22.00 -25.12
C LEU A 472 2.55 -22.41 -26.56
N LEU A 473 3.44 -23.38 -26.77
CA LEU A 473 3.77 -23.92 -28.09
C LEU A 473 2.53 -24.51 -28.78
N ASP A 474 1.78 -25.37 -28.09
CA ASP A 474 0.57 -25.97 -28.66
C ASP A 474 -0.52 -24.93 -28.92
N ALA A 475 -0.63 -23.91 -28.07
CA ALA A 475 -1.51 -22.78 -28.28
C ALA A 475 -1.13 -21.99 -29.54
N ILE A 476 0.16 -21.72 -29.77
CA ILE A 476 0.66 -21.01 -30.96
C ILE A 476 0.36 -21.82 -32.22
N LYS A 477 0.70 -23.11 -32.24
CA LYS A 477 0.39 -24.02 -33.37
C LYS A 477 -1.08 -24.04 -33.72
N ALA A 478 -1.96 -23.96 -32.72
CA ALA A 478 -3.41 -23.94 -32.92
C ALA A 478 -3.98 -22.57 -33.33
N THR A 479 -3.20 -21.49 -33.21
CA THR A 479 -3.66 -20.10 -33.44
C THR A 479 -3.23 -19.55 -34.79
N VAL A 480 -2.04 -19.93 -35.26
CA VAL A 480 -1.49 -19.45 -36.54
C VAL A 480 -2.23 -20.03 -37.75
N ASP A 481 -2.10 -19.35 -38.89
CA ASP A 481 -2.60 -19.85 -40.16
C ASP A 481 -1.97 -21.22 -40.49
N PRO A 482 -2.73 -22.20 -41.03
CA PRO A 482 -2.18 -23.52 -41.37
C PRO A 482 -1.00 -23.51 -42.35
N SER A 483 -0.79 -22.41 -43.10
CA SER A 483 0.37 -22.22 -43.97
C SER A 483 1.63 -21.70 -43.26
N THR A 484 1.53 -21.27 -41.99
CA THR A 484 2.67 -20.80 -41.20
C THR A 484 3.49 -21.97 -40.66
N GLU A 485 4.76 -22.07 -41.05
CA GLU A 485 5.69 -23.05 -40.46
C GLU A 485 6.10 -22.61 -39.03
N VAL A 486 5.73 -23.40 -38.01
CA VAL A 486 6.13 -23.17 -36.61
C VAL A 486 7.31 -24.07 -36.26
N VAL A 487 8.47 -23.47 -36.01
CA VAL A 487 9.67 -24.20 -35.55
C VAL A 487 9.84 -23.99 -34.06
N PHE A 488 10.01 -25.10 -33.33
CA PHE A 488 10.36 -25.06 -31.91
C PHE A 488 11.83 -25.45 -31.73
N SER A 489 12.56 -24.60 -30.99
CA SER A 489 13.89 -24.92 -30.48
C SER A 489 14.02 -24.30 -29.10
N GLU A 490 14.24 -25.12 -28.07
CA GLU A 490 14.24 -24.65 -26.68
C GLU A 490 15.33 -23.61 -26.42
N ASN A 491 16.57 -23.89 -26.81
CA ASN A 491 17.70 -22.97 -26.66
C ASN A 491 18.53 -22.90 -27.95
N PRO A 492 18.05 -22.18 -28.99
CA PRO A 492 18.76 -22.06 -30.25
C PRO A 492 20.06 -21.25 -30.07
N ASP A 493 21.10 -21.66 -30.79
CA ASP A 493 22.31 -20.86 -30.97
C ASP A 493 22.14 -19.84 -32.10
N THR A 494 23.10 -18.92 -32.24
CA THR A 494 23.05 -17.87 -33.25
C THR A 494 23.14 -18.41 -34.69
N TYR A 495 23.81 -19.54 -34.91
CA TYR A 495 23.92 -20.18 -36.23
C TYR A 495 22.56 -20.71 -36.69
N PHE A 496 21.81 -21.33 -35.79
CA PHE A 496 20.45 -21.78 -36.06
C PHE A 496 19.52 -20.63 -36.43
N ILE A 497 19.61 -19.49 -35.71
CA ILE A 497 18.79 -18.31 -35.99
C ILE A 497 19.13 -17.70 -37.34
N GLN A 498 20.40 -17.49 -37.63
CA GLN A 498 20.86 -16.86 -38.88
C GLN A 498 20.68 -17.76 -40.12
N GLY A 499 20.75 -19.09 -39.93
CA GLY A 499 20.53 -20.07 -40.99
C GLY A 499 19.07 -20.26 -41.39
N ASN A 500 18.13 -19.63 -40.69
CA ASN A 500 16.69 -19.74 -40.94
C ASN A 500 16.04 -18.37 -41.15
N ASP A 501 15.14 -18.29 -42.14
CA ASP A 501 14.42 -17.07 -42.50
C ASP A 501 13.14 -16.90 -41.65
N PHE A 502 13.30 -16.63 -40.35
CA PHE A 502 12.18 -16.43 -39.41
C PHE A 502 11.57 -15.03 -39.52
N SER A 503 10.24 -14.94 -39.60
CA SER A 503 9.52 -13.65 -39.61
C SER A 503 9.55 -12.94 -38.26
N TYR A 504 9.47 -13.70 -37.16
CA TYR A 504 9.60 -13.24 -35.78
C TYR A 504 9.77 -14.45 -34.84
N ALA A 505 10.14 -14.18 -33.59
CA ALA A 505 10.24 -15.17 -32.52
C ALA A 505 9.34 -14.86 -31.32
N ILE A 506 8.80 -15.91 -30.71
CA ILE A 506 8.18 -15.88 -29.38
C ILE A 506 9.08 -16.68 -28.45
N VAL A 507 9.68 -16.00 -27.46
CA VAL A 507 10.62 -16.58 -26.50
C VAL A 507 9.95 -16.64 -25.12
N ALA A 508 9.66 -17.82 -24.61
CA ALA A 508 9.07 -17.98 -23.28
C ALA A 508 10.10 -18.51 -22.28
N ILE A 509 10.40 -17.68 -21.29
CA ILE A 509 11.41 -17.94 -20.25
C ILE A 509 10.87 -17.54 -18.88
N GLY A 510 11.51 -17.97 -17.81
CA GLY A 510 11.12 -17.52 -16.48
C GLY A 510 11.63 -18.38 -15.33
N GLU A 511 10.86 -18.42 -14.26
CA GLU A 511 11.17 -19.21 -13.07
C GLU A 511 10.75 -20.68 -13.27
N HIS A 512 11.45 -21.60 -12.60
CA HIS A 512 10.97 -22.96 -12.40
C HIS A 512 9.82 -22.99 -11.37
N SER A 513 9.12 -24.11 -11.26
CA SER A 513 8.09 -24.29 -10.23
C SER A 513 8.70 -24.32 -8.82
N TYR A 514 8.10 -23.61 -7.88
CA TYR A 514 8.49 -23.57 -6.47
C TYR A 514 7.28 -23.29 -5.57
N ALA A 515 7.39 -23.64 -4.28
CA ALA A 515 6.45 -23.24 -3.24
C ALA A 515 7.19 -22.97 -1.92
N GLU A 516 6.71 -21.98 -1.17
CA GLU A 516 7.18 -21.70 0.19
C GLU A 516 8.68 -21.39 0.25
N THR A 517 9.38 -21.95 1.23
CA THR A 517 10.81 -21.69 1.49
C THR A 517 11.71 -21.99 0.28
N PHE A 518 11.36 -22.96 -0.56
CA PHE A 518 12.14 -23.30 -1.75
C PHE A 518 12.05 -22.22 -2.86
N GLY A 519 11.06 -21.33 -2.76
CA GLY A 519 10.95 -20.17 -3.62
C GLY A 519 11.65 -18.92 -3.08
N ASP A 520 12.15 -18.92 -1.85
CA ASP A 520 12.84 -17.74 -1.32
C ASP A 520 14.11 -17.48 -2.14
N SER A 521 14.23 -16.27 -2.67
CA SER A 521 15.35 -15.90 -3.54
C SER A 521 15.76 -14.46 -3.33
N LEU A 522 17.05 -14.25 -3.06
CA LEU A 522 17.62 -12.92 -2.89
C LEU A 522 18.05 -12.26 -4.21
N ASN A 523 18.20 -13.04 -5.28
CA ASN A 523 18.72 -12.54 -6.57
C ASN A 523 17.61 -12.28 -7.60
N LEU A 524 16.47 -12.98 -7.50
CA LEU A 524 15.32 -12.86 -8.41
C LEU A 524 15.68 -12.87 -9.90
N THR A 525 16.72 -13.63 -10.28
CA THR A 525 17.17 -13.77 -11.67
C THR A 525 16.46 -14.93 -12.36
N ILE A 526 16.17 -14.76 -13.65
CA ILE A 526 15.66 -15.84 -14.52
C ILE A 526 16.71 -16.96 -14.64
N ALA A 527 16.28 -18.22 -14.62
CA ALA A 527 17.18 -19.37 -14.73
C ALA A 527 17.77 -19.50 -16.14
N GLU A 528 18.99 -20.06 -16.24
CA GLU A 528 19.56 -20.49 -17.52
C GLU A 528 19.00 -21.87 -17.93
N PRO A 529 18.78 -22.16 -19.23
CA PRO A 529 18.97 -21.28 -20.37
C PRO A 529 17.80 -20.31 -20.55
N GLY A 530 18.04 -19.02 -20.29
CA GLY A 530 17.02 -17.98 -20.31
C GLY A 530 17.61 -16.68 -20.82
N PRO A 531 18.49 -16.03 -20.04
CA PRO A 531 19.32 -14.94 -20.54
C PRO A 531 20.08 -15.27 -21.83
N SER A 532 20.71 -16.44 -21.91
CA SER A 532 21.41 -16.90 -23.11
C SER A 532 20.48 -17.03 -24.32
N THR A 533 19.28 -17.59 -24.12
CA THR A 533 18.25 -17.70 -25.17
C THR A 533 17.75 -16.34 -25.64
N ILE A 534 17.48 -15.40 -24.71
CA ILE A 534 17.08 -14.03 -25.06
C ILE A 534 18.16 -13.39 -25.94
N LYS A 535 19.43 -13.49 -25.53
CA LYS A 535 20.54 -12.91 -26.26
C LYS A 535 20.69 -13.50 -27.66
N ASN A 536 20.69 -14.83 -27.77
CA ASN A 536 20.86 -15.51 -29.05
C ASN A 536 19.75 -15.18 -30.04
N VAL A 537 18.50 -15.04 -29.57
CA VAL A 537 17.33 -14.81 -30.42
C VAL A 537 17.09 -13.32 -30.70
N CYS A 538 16.93 -12.51 -29.65
CA CYS A 538 16.44 -11.14 -29.72
C CYS A 538 17.45 -10.14 -30.30
N GLU A 539 18.75 -10.45 -30.32
CA GLU A 539 19.74 -9.64 -31.02
C GLU A 539 19.65 -9.78 -32.55
N HIS A 540 19.04 -10.86 -33.05
CA HIS A 540 19.12 -11.24 -34.47
C HIS A 540 17.78 -11.18 -35.21
N ILE A 541 16.66 -11.38 -34.52
CA ILE A 541 15.31 -11.35 -35.12
C ILE A 541 14.33 -10.65 -34.19
N LYS A 542 13.26 -10.10 -34.76
CA LYS A 542 12.17 -9.46 -33.99
C LYS A 542 11.62 -10.45 -32.97
N CYS A 543 11.66 -10.11 -31.68
CA CYS A 543 11.34 -11.04 -30.61
C CYS A 543 10.31 -10.49 -29.61
N VAL A 544 9.38 -11.37 -29.22
CA VAL A 544 8.47 -11.16 -28.10
C VAL A 544 8.88 -12.09 -26.97
N VAL A 545 9.28 -11.54 -25.81
CA VAL A 545 9.59 -12.31 -24.62
C VAL A 545 8.34 -12.43 -23.73
N VAL A 546 7.92 -13.66 -23.47
CA VAL A 546 6.87 -14.01 -22.51
C VAL A 546 7.53 -14.49 -21.22
N VAL A 547 7.40 -13.69 -20.15
CA VAL A 547 8.01 -13.97 -18.84
C VAL A 547 7.01 -14.75 -17.98
N ILE A 548 7.34 -16.01 -17.67
CA ILE A 548 6.56 -16.91 -16.81
C ILE A 548 7.18 -16.90 -15.39
N SER A 549 6.59 -16.16 -14.47
CA SER A 549 7.16 -15.96 -13.14
C SER A 549 6.11 -15.82 -12.04
N GLY A 550 6.45 -16.17 -10.81
CA GLY A 550 5.55 -15.98 -9.67
C GLY A 550 5.55 -14.53 -9.14
N ARG A 551 6.39 -13.66 -9.71
CA ARG A 551 6.75 -12.33 -9.19
C ARG A 551 7.53 -11.52 -10.22
N PRO A 552 7.72 -10.21 -10.00
CA PRO A 552 8.72 -9.44 -10.73
C PRO A 552 10.11 -10.07 -10.60
N VAL A 553 10.86 -10.12 -11.71
CA VAL A 553 12.21 -10.69 -11.81
C VAL A 553 13.15 -9.72 -12.51
N VAL A 554 14.46 -9.92 -12.35
CA VAL A 554 15.49 -9.14 -13.04
C VAL A 554 15.40 -9.40 -14.55
N ILE A 555 14.94 -8.40 -15.30
CA ILE A 555 14.89 -8.40 -16.77
C ILE A 555 15.61 -7.21 -17.39
N GLU A 556 15.91 -6.17 -16.60
CA GLU A 556 16.52 -4.89 -17.03
C GLU A 556 17.72 -5.06 -18.00
N PRO A 557 18.68 -5.99 -17.77
CA PRO A 557 19.84 -6.15 -18.66
C PRO A 557 19.49 -6.49 -20.12
N TYR A 558 18.29 -7.04 -20.36
CA TYR A 558 17.87 -7.51 -21.69
C TYR A 558 16.80 -6.61 -22.33
N VAL A 559 16.28 -5.61 -21.62
CA VAL A 559 15.15 -4.80 -22.09
C VAL A 559 15.43 -4.13 -23.44
N ASN A 560 16.68 -3.69 -23.69
CA ASN A 560 17.04 -2.99 -24.92
C ASN A 560 17.03 -3.87 -26.18
N MET A 561 17.35 -5.17 -26.06
CA MET A 561 17.36 -6.10 -27.19
C MET A 561 15.98 -6.69 -27.50
N ILE A 562 15.06 -6.70 -26.53
CA ILE A 562 13.72 -7.30 -26.70
C ILE A 562 12.76 -6.30 -27.37
N ASP A 563 11.99 -6.71 -28.38
CA ASP A 563 11.00 -5.83 -29.01
C ASP A 563 9.73 -5.71 -28.16
N ALA A 564 9.19 -6.81 -27.64
CA ALA A 564 8.06 -6.77 -26.70
C ALA A 564 8.26 -7.69 -25.49
N ILE A 565 7.80 -7.24 -24.32
CA ILE A 565 7.88 -7.99 -23.06
C ILE A 565 6.47 -8.13 -22.50
N VAL A 566 6.06 -9.38 -22.25
CA VAL A 566 4.78 -9.72 -21.63
C VAL A 566 5.04 -10.45 -20.32
N ALA A 567 4.57 -9.89 -19.20
CA ALA A 567 4.50 -10.62 -17.94
C ALA A 567 3.26 -11.51 -17.95
N ALA A 568 3.48 -12.82 -18.02
CA ALA A 568 2.41 -13.83 -18.05
C ALA A 568 2.14 -14.49 -16.71
N TRP A 569 2.93 -14.16 -15.69
CA TRP A 569 2.83 -14.72 -14.35
C TRP A 569 2.95 -16.25 -14.37
N LEU A 570 2.10 -16.95 -13.61
CA LEU A 570 1.91 -18.40 -13.70
C LEU A 570 0.48 -18.65 -14.22
N PRO A 571 0.28 -18.75 -15.55
CA PRO A 571 -1.05 -18.73 -16.17
C PRO A 571 -1.88 -20.00 -15.97
N GLY A 572 -1.31 -21.12 -15.51
CA GLY A 572 -2.07 -22.36 -15.31
C GLY A 572 -2.21 -23.18 -16.60
N THR A 573 -3.29 -23.96 -16.76
CA THR A 573 -3.37 -24.97 -17.84
C THR A 573 -3.73 -24.43 -19.22
N GLU A 574 -4.22 -23.19 -19.32
CA GLU A 574 -4.89 -22.70 -20.52
C GLU A 574 -4.01 -21.72 -21.32
N GLY A 575 -2.91 -22.24 -21.90
CA GLY A 575 -1.93 -21.44 -22.67
C GLY A 575 -2.52 -20.64 -23.83
N ARG A 576 -3.70 -21.03 -24.35
CA ARG A 576 -4.45 -20.26 -25.35
C ARG A 576 -4.82 -18.84 -24.91
N GLY A 577 -4.96 -18.58 -23.61
CA GLY A 577 -5.22 -17.23 -23.14
C GLY A 577 -4.05 -16.28 -23.40
N VAL A 578 -2.83 -16.80 -23.57
CA VAL A 578 -1.66 -16.01 -23.97
C VAL A 578 -1.75 -15.65 -25.45
N THR A 579 -2.02 -16.62 -26.30
CA THR A 579 -2.11 -16.40 -27.75
C THR A 579 -3.29 -15.51 -28.14
N ASP A 580 -4.38 -15.51 -27.35
CA ASP A 580 -5.53 -14.63 -27.53
C ASP A 580 -5.15 -13.14 -27.63
N VAL A 581 -4.13 -12.69 -26.90
CA VAL A 581 -3.66 -11.30 -26.95
C VAL A 581 -2.40 -11.12 -27.79
N LEU A 582 -1.52 -12.14 -27.85
CA LEU A 582 -0.33 -12.05 -28.70
C LEU A 582 -0.69 -11.89 -30.18
N PHE A 583 -1.76 -12.54 -30.63
CA PHE A 583 -2.23 -12.51 -32.02
C PHE A 583 -3.46 -11.63 -32.24
N GLY A 584 -3.85 -10.82 -31.25
CA GLY A 584 -4.84 -9.76 -31.42
C GLY A 584 -6.31 -10.20 -31.49
N ASP A 585 -6.66 -11.40 -31.02
CA ASP A 585 -8.08 -11.76 -30.83
C ASP A 585 -8.73 -10.89 -29.73
N TYR A 586 -7.91 -10.41 -28.80
CA TYR A 586 -8.26 -9.47 -27.74
C TYR A 586 -7.09 -8.51 -27.46
N GLY A 587 -7.38 -7.38 -26.81
CA GLY A 587 -6.36 -6.46 -26.30
C GLY A 587 -5.85 -6.84 -24.91
N PHE A 588 -4.64 -6.38 -24.57
CA PHE A 588 -4.10 -6.46 -23.21
C PHE A 588 -4.88 -5.55 -22.26
N THR A 589 -5.29 -6.08 -21.11
CA THR A 589 -6.00 -5.31 -20.07
C THR A 589 -5.35 -5.40 -18.70
N GLY A 590 -4.41 -6.32 -18.50
CA GLY A 590 -3.77 -6.54 -17.21
C GLY A 590 -2.94 -5.33 -16.79
N LYS A 591 -2.95 -5.03 -15.49
CA LYS A 591 -2.14 -3.98 -14.87
C LYS A 591 -1.27 -4.59 -13.78
N LEU A 592 -0.04 -4.12 -13.65
CA LEU A 592 0.89 -4.60 -12.64
C LEU A 592 0.24 -4.60 -11.23
N PRO A 593 0.07 -5.76 -10.58
CA PRO A 593 -0.41 -5.87 -9.20
C PRO A 593 0.71 -5.67 -8.17
N LYS A 594 1.95 -5.54 -8.65
CA LYS A 594 3.16 -5.36 -7.88
C LYS A 594 4.11 -4.40 -8.57
N THR A 595 4.92 -3.70 -7.80
CA THR A 595 6.05 -2.91 -8.27
C THR A 595 7.06 -3.81 -8.98
N TRP A 596 7.47 -3.43 -10.20
CA TRP A 596 8.59 -4.07 -10.88
C TRP A 596 9.88 -3.32 -10.56
N PHE A 597 10.79 -3.95 -9.83
CA PHE A 597 12.07 -3.34 -9.43
C PHE A 597 13.07 -3.37 -10.59
N LYS A 598 14.01 -2.41 -10.60
CA LYS A 598 15.16 -2.39 -11.53
C LYS A 598 16.29 -3.30 -11.04
N SER A 599 16.61 -3.21 -9.75
CA SER A 599 17.59 -4.05 -9.04
C SER A 599 16.99 -4.58 -7.75
N VAL A 600 17.41 -5.78 -7.35
CA VAL A 600 17.03 -6.38 -6.06
C VAL A 600 17.50 -5.56 -4.85
N ASP A 601 18.50 -4.69 -5.02
CA ASP A 601 18.99 -3.79 -3.97
C ASP A 601 17.94 -2.75 -3.54
N GLN A 602 16.93 -2.52 -4.37
CA GLN A 602 15.82 -1.62 -4.06
C GLN A 602 14.84 -2.24 -3.05
N LEU A 603 14.89 -3.55 -2.82
CA LEU A 603 13.86 -4.28 -2.09
C LEU A 603 14.06 -4.22 -0.56
N PRO A 604 12.98 -4.08 0.24
CA PRO A 604 11.59 -3.98 -0.20
C PRO A 604 11.25 -2.57 -0.73
N MET A 605 10.58 -2.52 -1.89
CA MET A 605 10.05 -1.30 -2.50
C MET A 605 8.65 -1.57 -3.03
N ASN A 606 7.68 -0.80 -2.56
CA ASN A 606 6.28 -0.96 -2.91
C ASN A 606 5.66 0.38 -3.30
N PHE A 607 4.52 0.30 -3.98
CA PHE A 607 3.68 1.45 -4.28
C PHE A 607 3.34 2.24 -3.01
N GLY A 608 3.59 3.54 -3.06
CA GLY A 608 3.41 4.47 -1.95
C GLY A 608 4.58 4.50 -0.96
N ASP A 609 5.60 3.64 -1.04
CA ASP A 609 6.81 3.81 -0.24
C ASP A 609 7.52 5.11 -0.65
N ALA A 610 8.14 5.79 0.31
CA ALA A 610 8.78 7.07 0.03
C ALA A 610 9.91 6.94 -1.03
N TYR A 611 10.54 5.75 -1.13
CA TYR A 611 11.50 5.38 -2.18
C TYR A 611 10.96 5.36 -3.61
N TYR A 612 9.64 5.30 -3.80
CA TYR A 612 9.01 5.43 -5.11
C TYR A 612 9.09 6.86 -5.68
N VAL A 613 9.37 7.85 -4.83
CA VAL A 613 9.41 9.29 -5.14
C VAL A 613 10.84 9.86 -4.99
N PHE A 614 11.82 9.05 -4.59
CA PHE A 614 13.06 9.55 -3.97
C PHE A 614 14.24 9.91 -4.86
N LEU A 615 14.17 9.85 -6.19
CA LEU A 615 15.32 10.28 -6.98
C LEU A 615 15.57 11.82 -6.95
N SER A 616 14.89 12.61 -6.10
CA SER A 616 15.17 14.05 -5.98
C SER A 616 14.87 14.78 -4.65
N ARG A 617 14.39 14.14 -3.58
CA ARG A 617 14.11 14.88 -2.32
C ARG A 617 15.38 14.91 -1.45
N ASP A 618 15.71 16.06 -0.86
CA ASP A 618 16.97 16.26 -0.10
C ASP A 618 16.70 16.80 1.33
N PRO A 619 16.24 15.95 2.27
CA PRO A 619 16.02 16.35 3.66
C PRO A 619 17.30 16.80 4.37
N ALA A 620 18.46 16.31 3.93
CA ALA A 620 19.76 16.71 4.47
C ALA A 620 20.08 18.17 4.13
N LEU A 621 19.78 18.61 2.91
CA LEU A 621 19.86 20.02 2.52
C LEU A 621 18.93 20.89 3.37
N VAL A 622 17.69 20.46 3.59
CA VAL A 622 16.73 21.19 4.43
C VAL A 622 17.22 21.30 5.89
N LYS A 623 17.88 20.27 6.42
CA LYS A 623 18.54 20.32 7.73
C LYS A 623 19.70 21.32 7.76
N LYS A 624 20.54 21.36 6.72
CA LYS A 624 21.62 22.36 6.58
C LYS A 624 21.05 23.79 6.57
N ILE A 625 19.97 24.01 5.81
CA ILE A 625 19.26 25.30 5.75
C ILE A 625 18.77 25.69 7.15
N GLY A 626 18.09 24.79 7.87
CA GLY A 626 17.66 25.05 9.23
C GLY A 626 18.82 25.40 10.19
N ALA A 627 20.00 24.80 10.00
CA ALA A 627 21.18 25.13 10.80
C ALA A 627 21.76 26.51 10.49
N ALA A 628 21.78 26.92 9.22
CA ALA A 628 22.18 28.26 8.80
C ALA A 628 21.18 29.31 9.33
N THR A 629 19.88 29.08 9.14
CA THR A 629 18.82 29.95 9.67
C THR A 629 18.90 30.10 11.18
N ALA A 630 19.23 29.03 11.92
CA ALA A 630 19.41 29.13 13.37
C ALA A 630 20.52 30.12 13.76
N LEU A 631 21.65 30.09 13.06
CA LEU A 631 22.76 31.00 13.33
C LEU A 631 22.40 32.45 13.00
N GLU A 632 21.75 32.69 11.87
CA GLU A 632 21.31 34.04 11.49
C GLU A 632 20.28 34.61 12.47
N VAL A 633 19.30 33.82 12.90
CA VAL A 633 18.32 34.26 13.91
C VAL A 633 18.99 34.47 15.27
N ARG A 634 19.97 33.64 15.65
CA ARG A 634 20.76 33.87 16.87
C ARG A 634 21.61 35.14 16.80
N ALA A 635 22.10 35.50 15.61
CA ALA A 635 22.87 36.72 15.40
C ALA A 635 22.05 38.00 15.65
N THR A 636 20.73 37.95 15.50
CA THR A 636 19.84 39.06 15.89
C THR A 636 19.50 39.07 17.39
N GLY A 637 20.07 38.13 18.17
CA GLY A 637 19.78 37.95 19.59
C GLY A 637 18.48 37.19 19.88
N ILE A 638 17.78 36.70 18.84
CA ILE A 638 16.49 36.02 18.99
C ILE A 638 16.72 34.51 19.17
N PRO A 639 16.18 33.88 20.23
CA PRO A 639 16.42 32.45 20.50
C PRO A 639 15.29 31.54 20.00
N TYR A 640 14.24 32.08 19.37
CA TYR A 640 12.99 31.39 19.06
C TYR A 640 12.46 31.83 17.69
N THR A 641 12.05 30.91 16.83
CA THR A 641 11.46 31.21 15.52
C THR A 641 10.09 30.56 15.33
N PHE A 642 9.22 31.22 14.55
CA PHE A 642 7.92 30.70 14.12
C PHE A 642 8.05 29.86 12.83
N SER A 643 8.90 28.84 12.88
CA SER A 643 9.22 27.93 11.77
C SER A 643 9.52 26.52 12.29
N PRO A 644 9.18 25.44 11.57
CA PRO A 644 8.64 25.42 10.19
C PRO A 644 7.11 25.42 10.07
N CYS A 645 6.62 25.88 8.91
CA CYS A 645 5.29 25.54 8.44
C CYS A 645 5.30 24.11 7.86
N ILE A 646 4.50 23.23 8.45
CA ILE A 646 4.39 21.80 8.10
C ILE A 646 2.94 21.42 7.79
N ALA A 647 2.13 22.41 7.40
CA ALA A 647 0.83 22.17 6.82
C ALA A 647 0.99 21.41 5.49
N VAL A 648 0.06 20.49 5.21
CA VAL A 648 -0.04 19.81 3.92
C VAL A 648 -1.05 20.58 3.08
N CYS A 649 -0.59 21.39 2.11
CA CYS A 649 -1.49 22.15 1.23
C CYS A 649 -2.12 21.19 0.21
N ARG A 650 -3.45 21.11 0.19
CA ARG A 650 -4.26 20.25 -0.68
C ARG A 650 -4.98 21.00 -1.80
N ASP A 651 -4.87 22.33 -1.77
CA ASP A 651 -5.47 23.22 -2.76
C ASP A 651 -4.55 24.43 -2.99
N PRO A 652 -3.95 24.59 -4.18
CA PRO A 652 -3.02 25.68 -4.45
C PRO A 652 -3.68 27.06 -4.43
N ARG A 653 -5.02 27.16 -4.43
CA ARG A 653 -5.72 28.44 -4.27
C ARG A 653 -5.39 29.14 -2.94
N TRP A 654 -4.92 28.37 -1.97
CA TRP A 654 -4.48 28.86 -0.66
C TRP A 654 -3.26 29.75 -0.77
N GLY A 655 -3.40 31.01 -0.35
CA GLY A 655 -2.36 32.05 -0.41
C GLY A 655 -1.13 31.79 0.45
N ARG A 656 -1.10 30.69 1.22
CA ARG A 656 0.07 30.24 1.99
C ARG A 656 0.66 28.95 1.45
N CYS A 657 0.24 28.49 0.27
CA CYS A 657 0.65 27.18 -0.23
C CYS A 657 2.18 27.07 -0.43
N TYR A 658 2.88 28.20 -0.65
CA TYR A 658 4.35 28.26 -0.71
C TYR A 658 5.04 28.06 0.65
N GLU A 659 4.35 28.28 1.77
CA GLU A 659 4.86 27.95 3.11
C GLU A 659 4.89 26.43 3.34
N SER A 660 4.13 25.65 2.54
CA SER A 660 4.01 24.20 2.67
C SER A 660 4.96 23.47 1.72
N PHE A 661 5.71 22.50 2.25
CA PHE A 661 6.67 21.71 1.48
C PHE A 661 6.06 20.85 0.35
N SER A 662 4.79 20.41 0.46
CA SER A 662 4.17 19.52 -0.53
C SER A 662 2.66 19.36 -0.35
N GLU A 663 1.99 18.78 -1.36
CA GLU A 663 0.65 18.20 -1.25
C GLU A 663 0.64 16.79 -0.65
N ASP A 664 1.80 16.11 -0.63
CA ASP A 664 1.96 14.77 -0.09
C ASP A 664 2.44 14.83 1.38
N PRO A 665 1.70 14.25 2.34
CA PRO A 665 2.09 14.24 3.73
C PRO A 665 3.43 13.54 4.01
N LYS A 666 3.92 12.64 3.13
CA LYS A 666 5.22 11.97 3.34
C LYS A 666 6.40 12.91 3.06
N VAL A 667 6.34 13.65 1.95
CA VAL A 667 7.34 14.70 1.68
C VAL A 667 7.37 15.73 2.82
N VAL A 668 6.20 16.22 3.29
CA VAL A 668 6.18 17.19 4.41
C VAL A 668 6.77 16.59 5.69
N GLN A 669 6.51 15.31 5.97
CA GLN A 669 7.12 14.58 7.08
C GLN A 669 8.64 14.50 7.00
N GLU A 670 9.22 14.29 5.83
CA GLU A 670 10.68 14.28 5.65
C GLU A 670 11.27 15.67 5.85
N MET A 671 10.63 16.71 5.31
CA MET A 671 11.11 18.09 5.44
C MET A 671 11.05 18.63 6.88
N THR A 672 10.42 17.90 7.81
CA THR A 672 10.58 18.16 9.26
C THR A 672 12.04 18.02 9.73
N GLU A 673 12.98 17.52 8.91
CA GLU A 673 14.44 17.63 9.12
C GLU A 673 14.94 19.07 9.32
N ILE A 674 14.18 20.09 8.94
CA ILE A 674 14.49 21.47 9.31
C ILE A 674 14.49 21.69 10.84
N ILE A 675 13.70 20.92 11.60
CA ILE A 675 13.60 21.04 13.07
C ILE A 675 14.92 20.71 13.77
N PRO A 676 15.57 19.56 13.54
CA PRO A 676 16.91 19.30 14.08
C PRO A 676 17.98 20.23 13.46
N GLY A 677 17.76 20.81 12.27
CA GLY A 677 18.59 21.91 11.78
C GLY A 677 18.54 23.13 12.71
N LEU A 678 17.32 23.58 13.02
CA LEU A 678 17.02 24.75 13.85
C LEU A 678 17.42 24.55 15.32
N GLN A 679 17.08 23.39 15.88
CA GLN A 679 17.20 23.09 17.30
C GLN A 679 18.43 22.25 17.66
N GLY A 680 19.04 21.54 16.71
CA GLY A 680 20.06 20.52 16.96
C GLY A 680 19.49 19.11 17.09
N ASP A 681 20.39 18.11 16.97
CA ASP A 681 20.03 16.70 17.05
C ASP A 681 19.75 16.23 18.47
N ILE A 682 18.62 15.53 18.65
CA ILE A 682 18.24 15.00 19.94
C ILE A 682 19.20 13.87 20.35
N PRO A 683 19.69 13.85 21.60
CA PRO A 683 20.49 12.74 22.13
C PRO A 683 19.73 11.40 22.05
N LYS A 684 20.43 10.31 21.68
CA LYS A 684 19.84 8.97 21.40
C LYS A 684 18.91 8.41 22.50
N ASN A 685 19.12 8.81 23.77
CA ASN A 685 18.36 8.31 24.92
C ASN A 685 17.27 9.28 25.42
N SER A 686 16.96 10.34 24.68
CA SER A 686 15.96 11.32 25.09
C SER A 686 14.53 10.77 25.00
N LEU A 687 13.68 11.18 25.93
CA LEU A 687 12.26 10.84 25.91
C LEU A 687 11.56 11.53 24.74
N LYS A 688 10.83 10.76 23.92
CA LYS A 688 10.05 11.30 22.79
C LYS A 688 8.99 12.29 23.28
N GLY A 689 8.81 13.37 22.52
CA GLY A 689 7.86 14.43 22.80
C GLY A 689 8.31 15.47 23.82
N VAL A 690 9.53 15.35 24.37
CA VAL A 690 10.19 16.38 25.19
C VAL A 690 10.90 17.38 24.25
N PRO A 691 10.74 18.70 24.46
CA PRO A 691 11.42 19.70 23.65
C PRO A 691 12.94 19.63 23.83
N PHE A 692 13.69 19.94 22.78
CA PHE A 692 15.16 19.95 22.79
C PHE A 692 15.70 21.15 22.01
N VAL A 693 16.75 21.80 22.52
CA VAL A 693 17.53 22.86 21.86
C VAL A 693 18.99 22.68 22.28
N ALA A 694 19.91 22.59 21.33
CA ALA A 694 21.31 22.28 21.57
C ALA A 694 22.17 23.55 21.68
N GLY A 695 22.73 23.79 22.86
CA GLY A 695 23.72 24.85 23.08
C GLY A 695 23.18 26.25 22.77
N LYS A 696 24.11 27.20 22.58
CA LYS A 696 23.80 28.64 22.40
C LYS A 696 23.65 29.09 20.94
N THR A 697 23.93 28.21 19.98
CA THR A 697 23.91 28.50 18.53
C THR A 697 22.65 27.99 17.82
N LYS A 698 21.76 27.33 18.56
CA LYS A 698 20.47 26.82 18.08
C LYS A 698 19.31 27.62 18.66
N ILE A 699 18.15 27.51 18.01
CA ILE A 699 16.92 28.21 18.40
C ILE A 699 15.78 27.25 18.60
N ALA A 700 14.81 27.60 19.43
CA ALA A 700 13.55 26.87 19.52
C ALA A 700 12.77 26.98 18.20
N ALA A 701 12.25 25.84 17.73
CA ALA A 701 11.39 25.76 16.55
C ALA A 701 9.90 25.74 16.94
N CYS A 702 9.06 26.16 16.00
CA CYS A 702 7.60 26.19 16.10
C CYS A 702 6.96 25.49 14.91
N ALA A 703 6.39 24.30 15.14
CA ALA A 703 5.62 23.62 14.10
C ALA A 703 4.26 24.30 13.93
N LYS A 704 3.97 24.77 12.71
CA LYS A 704 2.73 25.51 12.40
C LYS A 704 2.13 25.08 11.06
N HIS A 705 0.83 25.21 10.80
CA HIS A 705 -0.24 25.67 11.70
C HIS A 705 -1.15 24.49 12.09
N TYR A 706 -1.12 24.12 13.37
CA TYR A 706 -1.79 22.92 13.89
C TYR A 706 -3.30 23.14 14.02
N VAL A 707 -4.16 22.35 13.38
CA VAL A 707 -3.89 21.39 12.29
C VAL A 707 -4.98 21.48 11.23
N GLY A 708 -4.61 21.26 9.97
CA GLY A 708 -5.55 21.23 8.85
C GLY A 708 -5.57 22.49 8.00
N ASP A 709 -4.73 23.49 8.29
CA ASP A 709 -4.70 24.79 7.60
C ASP A 709 -4.49 24.68 6.08
N GLY A 710 -3.72 23.69 5.63
CA GLY A 710 -3.52 23.45 4.20
C GLY A 710 -4.67 22.71 3.49
N GLY A 711 -5.72 22.31 4.23
CA GLY A 711 -6.88 21.56 3.70
C GLY A 711 -8.18 22.36 3.70
N THR A 712 -8.10 23.69 3.77
CA THR A 712 -9.30 24.53 3.85
C THR A 712 -10.16 24.43 2.59
N TYR A 713 -11.48 24.54 2.77
CA TYR A 713 -12.43 24.49 1.68
C TYR A 713 -12.14 25.61 0.65
N MET A 714 -12.04 25.20 -0.62
CA MET A 714 -11.64 26.03 -1.76
C MET A 714 -10.25 26.68 -1.64
N GLY A 715 -9.40 26.20 -0.72
CA GLY A 715 -8.10 26.81 -0.47
C GLY A 715 -8.21 28.27 -0.02
N ILE A 716 -9.19 28.62 0.81
CA ILE A 716 -9.29 29.98 1.38
C ILE A 716 -8.58 30.01 2.73
N ASN A 717 -7.73 31.01 2.95
CA ASN A 717 -6.99 31.20 4.18
C ASN A 717 -7.93 31.34 5.39
N GLU A 718 -7.55 30.74 6.52
CA GLU A 718 -8.31 30.73 7.79
C GLU A 718 -9.71 30.08 7.75
N ASN A 719 -10.10 29.50 6.61
CA ASN A 719 -11.42 28.93 6.39
C ASN A 719 -11.58 27.54 7.07
N ASN A 720 -12.67 26.84 6.79
CA ASN A 720 -12.98 25.55 7.37
C ASN A 720 -12.37 24.39 6.58
N THR A 721 -11.66 23.50 7.26
CA THR A 721 -11.19 22.22 6.75
C THR A 721 -12.28 21.17 6.98
N ILE A 722 -12.96 20.80 5.89
CA ILE A 722 -14.13 19.90 5.90
C ILE A 722 -13.66 18.48 5.58
N THR A 723 -13.48 17.67 6.62
CA THR A 723 -12.92 16.33 6.46
C THR A 723 -13.27 15.44 7.64
N ASN A 724 -13.37 14.13 7.42
CA ASN A 724 -13.60 13.20 8.52
C ASN A 724 -12.32 13.03 9.37
N PHE A 725 -12.46 12.46 10.57
CA PHE A 725 -11.33 12.32 11.49
C PHE A 725 -10.22 11.42 10.93
N HIS A 726 -10.56 10.39 10.16
CA HIS A 726 -9.57 9.50 9.55
C HIS A 726 -8.70 10.25 8.53
N GLU A 727 -9.33 11.01 7.64
CA GLU A 727 -8.63 11.85 6.66
C GLU A 727 -7.74 12.91 7.32
N LEU A 728 -8.24 13.64 8.34
CA LEU A 728 -7.44 14.58 9.13
C LEU A 728 -6.17 13.91 9.70
N LEU A 729 -6.33 12.70 10.25
CA LEU A 729 -5.21 11.93 10.81
C LEU A 729 -4.26 11.37 9.75
N SER A 730 -4.75 11.06 8.56
CA SER A 730 -3.93 10.49 7.48
C SER A 730 -3.18 11.53 6.66
N ILE A 731 -3.72 12.76 6.55
CA ILE A 731 -3.19 13.82 5.69
C ILE A 731 -2.50 14.89 6.55
N HIS A 732 -3.20 15.53 7.48
CA HIS A 732 -2.69 16.74 8.12
C HIS A 732 -1.94 16.49 9.43
N MET A 733 -2.18 15.37 10.11
CA MET A 733 -1.56 15.03 11.39
C MET A 733 -0.11 14.46 11.32
N PRO A 734 0.28 13.65 10.31
CA PRO A 734 1.57 12.95 10.33
C PRO A 734 2.81 13.87 10.48
N PRO A 735 2.90 15.04 9.80
CA PRO A 735 4.02 15.94 10.01
C PRO A 735 4.19 16.41 11.46
N TYR A 736 3.11 16.64 12.20
CA TYR A 736 3.18 17.04 13.61
C TYR A 736 3.69 15.92 14.51
N TYR A 737 3.29 14.68 14.24
CA TYR A 737 3.87 13.53 14.95
C TYR A 737 5.39 13.49 14.75
N ASN A 738 5.87 13.67 13.52
CA ASN A 738 7.30 13.72 13.22
C ASN A 738 8.01 14.90 13.88
N ALA A 739 7.39 16.08 13.90
CA ALA A 739 7.92 17.24 14.61
C ALA A 739 8.10 16.98 16.12
N ILE A 740 7.12 16.31 16.75
CA ILE A 740 7.13 16.00 18.19
C ILE A 740 8.22 14.97 18.53
N ILE A 741 8.39 13.92 17.71
CA ILE A 741 9.48 12.95 17.95
C ILE A 741 10.86 13.57 17.67
N LYS A 742 10.92 14.60 16.82
CA LYS A 742 12.11 15.43 16.56
C LYS A 742 12.32 16.53 17.61
N GLY A 743 11.51 16.55 18.67
CA GLY A 743 11.73 17.40 19.84
C GLY A 743 11.38 18.86 19.62
N VAL A 744 10.46 19.16 18.69
CA VAL A 744 9.98 20.53 18.46
C VAL A 744 9.57 21.21 19.77
N SER A 745 9.99 22.46 19.95
CA SER A 745 9.79 23.17 21.21
C SER A 745 8.38 23.70 21.39
N THR A 746 7.76 24.14 20.30
CA THR A 746 6.44 24.78 20.32
C THR A 746 5.58 24.33 19.15
N VAL A 747 4.27 24.42 19.32
CA VAL A 747 3.28 24.19 18.25
C VAL A 747 2.34 25.38 18.20
N MET A 748 2.18 25.98 17.03
CA MET A 748 1.27 27.12 16.81
C MET A 748 -0.08 26.63 16.29
N VAL A 749 -1.15 27.16 16.87
CA VAL A 749 -2.53 26.81 16.51
C VAL A 749 -2.98 27.56 15.27
N SER A 750 -3.59 26.87 14.30
CA SER A 750 -4.12 27.42 13.04
C SER A 750 -5.34 28.32 13.24
N TYR A 751 -5.50 29.35 12.40
CA TYR A 751 -6.75 30.14 12.32
C TYR A 751 -7.96 29.37 11.78
N SER A 752 -7.70 28.28 11.06
CA SER A 752 -8.73 27.47 10.41
C SER A 752 -9.70 26.85 11.42
N SER A 753 -10.82 26.39 10.88
CA SER A 753 -11.75 25.53 11.62
C SER A 753 -11.64 24.09 11.14
N TRP A 754 -11.95 23.13 12.01
CA TRP A 754 -12.21 21.76 11.58
C TRP A 754 -13.68 21.45 11.78
N ASN A 755 -14.39 21.15 10.69
CA ASN A 755 -15.83 20.90 10.68
C ASN A 755 -16.64 21.95 11.46
N GLY A 756 -16.30 23.22 11.30
CA GLY A 756 -17.00 24.37 11.89
C GLY A 756 -16.51 24.81 13.28
N VAL A 757 -15.58 24.07 13.89
CA VAL A 757 -14.99 24.45 15.19
C VAL A 757 -13.63 25.11 14.98
N LYS A 758 -13.50 26.37 15.41
CA LYS A 758 -12.22 27.10 15.39
C LYS A 758 -11.13 26.34 16.13
N MET A 759 -9.94 26.23 15.55
CA MET A 759 -8.87 25.42 16.14
C MET A 759 -8.39 25.97 17.49
N HIS A 760 -8.34 27.30 17.65
CA HIS A 760 -8.07 27.95 18.93
C HIS A 760 -9.09 27.61 20.03
N ALA A 761 -10.30 27.16 19.68
CA ALA A 761 -11.33 26.71 20.62
C ALA A 761 -11.39 25.18 20.76
N ASN A 762 -10.56 24.42 20.04
CA ASN A 762 -10.72 22.97 19.90
C ASN A 762 -9.99 22.19 21.01
N HIS A 763 -10.65 21.99 22.15
CA HIS A 763 -10.08 21.23 23.28
C HIS A 763 -9.63 19.81 22.88
N PHE A 764 -10.43 19.13 22.07
CA PHE A 764 -10.15 17.76 21.66
C PHE A 764 -8.81 17.66 20.92
N LEU A 765 -8.56 18.52 19.94
CA LEU A 765 -7.32 18.48 19.16
C LEU A 765 -6.11 19.04 19.92
N LEU A 766 -6.28 20.08 20.73
CA LEU A 766 -5.18 20.73 21.45
C LEU A 766 -4.79 19.99 22.73
N THR A 767 -5.74 19.57 23.55
CA THR A 767 -5.46 18.93 24.84
C THR A 767 -5.52 17.41 24.73
N ASP A 768 -6.67 16.86 24.32
CA ASP A 768 -6.86 15.40 24.33
C ASP A 768 -5.97 14.70 23.31
N PHE A 769 -5.74 15.34 22.16
CA PHE A 769 -4.90 14.78 21.12
C PHE A 769 -3.44 15.23 21.21
N LEU A 770 -3.12 16.51 20.99
CA LEU A 770 -1.72 16.96 20.93
C LEU A 770 -0.97 16.73 22.26
N LYS A 771 -1.50 17.22 23.38
CA LYS A 771 -0.85 17.09 24.69
C LYS A 771 -0.91 15.67 25.26
N ASN A 772 -2.08 15.03 25.20
CA ASN A 772 -2.31 13.75 25.87
C ASN A 772 -1.99 12.55 24.98
N LYS A 773 -2.56 12.48 23.76
CA LYS A 773 -2.35 11.36 22.83
C LYS A 773 -0.96 11.35 22.20
N LEU A 774 -0.51 12.46 21.62
CA LEU A 774 0.81 12.58 21.00
C LEU A 774 1.92 12.83 22.03
N ARG A 775 1.54 13.04 23.30
CA ARG A 775 2.46 13.29 24.41
C ARG A 775 3.37 14.50 24.20
N PHE A 776 2.92 15.52 23.49
CA PHE A 776 3.68 16.76 23.33
C PHE A 776 3.93 17.43 24.69
N ARG A 777 5.20 17.74 25.00
CA ARG A 777 5.63 18.35 26.27
C ARG A 777 6.19 19.76 26.13
N GLY A 778 6.28 20.29 24.91
CA GLY A 778 6.47 21.73 24.71
C GLY A 778 5.21 22.52 25.08
N PHE A 779 5.16 23.78 24.65
CA PHE A 779 3.99 24.64 24.87
C PHE A 779 3.26 24.95 23.55
N ILE A 780 1.93 25.09 23.65
CA ILE A 780 1.05 25.50 22.55
C ILE A 780 0.94 27.02 22.56
N ILE A 781 1.19 27.66 21.42
CA ILE A 781 1.05 29.12 21.24
C ILE A 781 -0.10 29.43 20.29
N SER A 782 -0.86 30.50 20.54
CA SER A 782 -1.80 31.01 19.54
C SER A 782 -1.05 31.64 18.37
N ASP A 783 -1.64 31.61 17.18
CA ASP A 783 -1.28 32.56 16.13
C ASP A 783 -1.63 34.01 16.52
N TYR A 784 -1.18 34.98 15.73
CA TYR A 784 -1.31 36.42 15.90
C TYR A 784 -2.79 36.86 16.03
N GLU A 785 -3.21 37.31 17.22
CA GLU A 785 -4.64 37.61 17.50
C GLU A 785 -5.60 36.43 17.21
N GLY A 786 -5.09 35.20 17.18
CA GLY A 786 -5.91 34.02 16.84
C GLY A 786 -7.02 33.74 17.85
N VAL A 787 -6.83 34.15 19.12
CA VAL A 787 -7.87 34.08 20.16
C VAL A 787 -9.02 35.04 19.84
N ASP A 788 -8.75 36.25 19.41
CA ASP A 788 -9.75 37.25 19.05
C ASP A 788 -10.67 36.75 17.93
N LYS A 789 -10.12 35.96 17.00
CA LYS A 789 -10.85 35.34 15.87
C LYS A 789 -11.69 34.10 16.24
N ILE A 790 -11.80 33.73 17.53
CA ILE A 790 -12.77 32.73 18.00
C ILE A 790 -14.21 33.25 17.80
N THR A 791 -14.42 34.56 17.94
CA THR A 791 -15.73 35.20 17.74
C THR A 791 -15.81 35.90 16.39
N THR A 792 -17.02 36.07 15.88
CA THR A 792 -17.29 36.84 14.66
C THR A 792 -18.32 37.94 14.96
N PRO A 793 -18.00 39.23 14.79
CA PRO A 793 -16.69 39.80 14.43
C PRO A 793 -15.57 39.49 15.44
N PRO A 794 -14.28 39.53 15.04
CA PRO A 794 -13.16 39.30 15.95
C PRO A 794 -13.19 40.22 17.18
N GLY A 795 -12.88 39.69 18.35
CA GLY A 795 -12.75 40.45 19.60
C GLY A 795 -14.05 40.97 20.24
N ILE A 796 -15.23 40.70 19.65
CA ILE A 796 -16.53 41.21 20.14
C ILE A 796 -16.87 40.69 21.55
N ASN A 797 -16.48 39.46 21.87
CA ASN A 797 -16.58 38.89 23.22
C ASN A 797 -15.23 38.30 23.63
N TYR A 798 -14.26 39.19 23.85
CA TYR A 798 -12.89 38.81 24.14
C TYR A 798 -12.73 37.97 25.41
N THR A 799 -13.49 38.25 26.48
CA THR A 799 -13.47 37.44 27.71
C THR A 799 -13.88 35.99 27.42
N PHE A 800 -14.91 35.77 26.60
CA PHE A 800 -15.30 34.43 26.16
C PHE A 800 -14.21 33.77 25.29
N SER A 801 -13.64 34.50 24.32
CA SER A 801 -12.57 33.99 23.48
C SER A 801 -11.35 33.56 24.30
N LEU A 802 -10.96 34.39 25.26
CA LEU A 802 -9.85 34.17 26.17
C LEU A 802 -10.08 32.93 27.04
N GLN A 803 -11.24 32.84 27.68
CA GLN A 803 -11.65 31.66 28.44
C GLN A 803 -11.59 30.41 27.57
N THR A 804 -12.20 30.46 26.37
CA THR A 804 -12.32 29.32 25.46
C THR A 804 -10.95 28.83 25.00
N GLY A 805 -10.07 29.74 24.57
CA GLY A 805 -8.73 29.37 24.08
C GLY A 805 -7.83 28.78 25.17
N ILE A 806 -7.84 29.37 26.37
CA ILE A 806 -7.01 28.88 27.49
C ILE A 806 -7.50 27.52 27.97
N LEU A 807 -8.82 27.35 28.10
CA LEU A 807 -9.40 26.07 28.51
C LEU A 807 -9.24 25.00 27.43
N ALA A 808 -9.27 25.36 26.14
CA ALA A 808 -8.98 24.41 25.05
C ALA A 808 -7.55 23.85 25.12
N GLY A 809 -6.60 24.60 25.67
CA GLY A 809 -5.26 24.11 25.95
C GLY A 809 -4.12 25.00 25.45
N ILE A 810 -4.39 26.21 24.97
CA ILE A 810 -3.35 27.18 24.60
C ILE A 810 -2.56 27.55 25.86
N ASP A 811 -1.23 27.52 25.76
CA ASP A 811 -0.32 27.80 26.89
C ASP A 811 0.17 29.26 26.87
N MET A 812 0.37 29.82 25.67
CA MET A 812 0.81 31.21 25.47
C MET A 812 -0.06 31.88 24.40
N ILE A 813 -0.57 33.08 24.70
CA ILE A 813 -1.38 33.87 23.77
C ILE A 813 -0.50 34.97 23.19
N MET A 814 -0.53 35.12 21.87
CA MET A 814 0.15 36.16 21.13
C MET A 814 -0.71 37.43 21.13
N ILE A 815 -0.30 38.44 21.90
CA ILE A 815 -1.06 39.67 22.15
C ILE A 815 -0.24 40.85 21.62
N PRO A 816 -0.44 41.27 20.36
CA PRO A 816 0.42 42.25 19.72
C PRO A 816 0.17 43.70 20.17
N TYR A 817 -1.09 44.03 20.52
CA TYR A 817 -1.49 45.43 20.74
C TYR A 817 -2.04 45.68 22.15
N ASP A 818 -3.12 45.01 22.56
CA ASP A 818 -3.88 45.34 23.78
C ASP A 818 -3.61 44.36 24.94
N TYR A 819 -2.38 44.39 25.45
CA TYR A 819 -2.01 43.59 26.64
C TYR A 819 -2.74 44.01 27.93
N PRO A 820 -3.11 45.29 28.18
CA PRO A 820 -3.88 45.65 29.37
C PRO A 820 -5.24 44.94 29.43
N ARG A 821 -6.00 44.93 28.32
CA ARG A 821 -7.29 44.21 28.22
C ARG A 821 -7.14 42.72 28.48
N TYR A 822 -6.05 42.11 27.98
CA TYR A 822 -5.71 40.73 28.30
C TYR A 822 -5.55 40.50 29.80
N PHE A 823 -4.72 41.30 30.49
CA PHE A 823 -4.47 41.09 31.91
C PHE A 823 -5.74 41.29 32.75
N GLU A 824 -6.52 42.33 32.46
CA GLU A 824 -7.79 42.58 33.15
C GLU A 824 -8.75 41.38 33.00
N SER A 825 -9.02 40.97 31.76
CA SER A 825 -9.93 39.85 31.45
C SER A 825 -9.43 38.52 32.02
N PHE A 826 -8.11 38.27 31.95
CA PHE A 826 -7.51 37.04 32.45
C PHE A 826 -7.60 36.96 33.97
N LEU A 827 -7.22 38.03 34.68
CA LEU A 827 -7.29 38.07 36.14
C LEU A 827 -8.74 37.96 36.64
N GLU A 828 -9.69 38.57 35.94
CA GLU A 828 -11.11 38.41 36.25
C GLU A 828 -11.55 36.94 36.15
N LEU A 829 -11.18 36.24 35.08
CA LEU A 829 -11.50 34.81 34.88
C LEU A 829 -10.84 33.91 35.95
N VAL A 830 -9.65 34.28 36.44
CA VAL A 830 -8.96 33.57 37.52
C VAL A 830 -9.62 33.83 38.87
N HIS A 831 -9.95 35.09 39.20
CA HIS A 831 -10.63 35.45 40.44
C HIS A 831 -12.02 34.80 40.54
N LYS A 832 -12.72 34.65 39.41
CA LYS A 832 -13.99 33.91 39.32
C LYS A 832 -13.81 32.38 39.32
N ASN A 833 -12.58 31.88 39.42
CA ASN A 833 -12.22 30.47 39.35
C ASN A 833 -12.70 29.75 38.06
N VAL A 834 -12.88 30.50 36.97
CA VAL A 834 -13.25 29.97 35.65
C VAL A 834 -12.02 29.36 34.98
N ILE A 835 -10.87 30.03 35.09
CA ILE A 835 -9.56 29.45 34.73
C ILE A 835 -8.88 28.98 36.01
N PRO A 836 -8.81 27.67 36.27
CA PRO A 836 -8.25 27.17 37.51
C PRO A 836 -6.72 27.32 37.53
N MET A 837 -6.14 27.55 38.72
CA MET A 837 -4.69 27.61 38.91
C MET A 837 -3.96 26.36 38.40
N SER A 838 -4.62 25.20 38.37
CA SER A 838 -4.06 23.97 37.78
C SER A 838 -3.78 24.11 36.27
N ARG A 839 -4.66 24.79 35.52
CA ARG A 839 -4.48 25.08 34.09
C ARG A 839 -3.31 26.03 33.88
N ILE A 840 -3.22 27.08 34.70
CA ILE A 840 -2.10 28.03 34.68
C ILE A 840 -0.78 27.33 34.98
N ASN A 841 -0.75 26.50 36.02
CA ASN A 841 0.44 25.73 36.40
C ASN A 841 0.88 24.75 35.30
N ASP A 842 -0.03 24.14 34.54
CA ASP A 842 0.33 23.35 33.35
C ASP A 842 0.99 24.23 32.27
N ALA A 843 0.37 25.35 31.91
CA ALA A 843 0.88 26.27 30.89
C ALA A 843 2.27 26.82 31.25
N VAL A 844 2.40 27.37 32.46
CA VAL A 844 3.65 27.93 32.97
C VAL A 844 4.75 26.86 33.03
N ARG A 845 4.44 25.64 33.49
CA ARG A 845 5.43 24.54 33.52
C ARG A 845 5.97 24.21 32.12
N ARG A 846 5.12 24.22 31.09
CA ARG A 846 5.52 23.95 29.70
C ARG A 846 6.37 25.08 29.14
N ILE A 847 5.99 26.33 29.38
CA ILE A 847 6.76 27.52 28.97
C ILE A 847 8.13 27.52 29.64
N LEU A 848 8.18 27.32 30.97
CA LEU A 848 9.42 27.26 31.71
C LEU A 848 10.31 26.11 31.22
N ARG A 849 9.76 24.93 30.93
CA ARG A 849 10.52 23.81 30.36
C ARG A 849 11.26 24.25 29.10
N VAL A 850 10.57 24.87 28.14
CA VAL A 850 11.20 25.33 26.90
C VAL A 850 12.25 26.41 27.18
N LYS A 851 11.98 27.37 28.08
CA LYS A 851 12.97 28.38 28.49
C LYS A 851 14.24 27.78 29.09
N PHE A 852 14.11 26.76 29.95
CA PHE A 852 15.25 26.01 30.50
C PHE A 852 15.98 25.21 29.42
N THR A 853 15.25 24.53 28.54
CA THR A 853 15.85 23.77 27.43
C THR A 853 16.68 24.67 26.51
N MET A 854 16.25 25.91 26.28
CA MET A 854 16.97 26.89 25.48
C MET A 854 18.17 27.53 26.21
N GLY A 855 18.35 27.28 27.51
CA GLY A 855 19.40 27.90 28.31
C GLY A 855 19.19 29.40 28.52
N LEU A 856 17.94 29.90 28.51
CA LEU A 856 17.65 31.34 28.61
C LEU A 856 17.94 31.93 29.98
N PHE A 857 17.95 31.13 31.04
CA PHE A 857 18.30 31.61 32.38
C PHE A 857 19.82 31.79 32.51
N GLU A 858 20.58 30.95 31.81
CA GLU A 858 22.04 30.96 31.79
C GLU A 858 22.58 31.99 30.78
N ASN A 859 21.90 32.17 29.64
CA ASN A 859 22.32 33.04 28.53
C ASN A 859 21.15 33.93 28.05
N PRO A 860 20.72 34.91 28.85
CA PRO A 860 19.54 35.72 28.55
C PRO A 860 19.76 36.79 27.47
N PHE A 861 21.01 37.11 27.14
CA PHE A 861 21.37 38.18 26.20
C PHE A 861 21.86 37.62 24.85
N GLY A 862 21.75 38.45 23.81
CA GLY A 862 22.29 38.13 22.48
C GLY A 862 23.83 37.99 22.50
N ASP A 863 24.34 37.13 21.62
CA ASP A 863 25.78 36.87 21.50
C ASP A 863 26.35 37.66 20.31
N TYR A 864 27.03 38.76 20.60
CA TYR A 864 27.63 39.63 19.59
C TYR A 864 28.67 38.91 18.69
N SER A 865 29.25 37.79 19.14
CA SER A 865 30.19 37.03 18.30
C SER A 865 29.52 36.40 17.06
N LEU A 866 28.18 36.29 17.07
CA LEU A 866 27.41 35.75 15.95
C LEU A 866 27.00 36.82 14.92
N ALA A 867 27.28 38.11 15.14
CA ALA A 867 26.81 39.18 14.26
C ALA A 867 27.21 39.00 12.78
N ASN A 868 28.39 38.41 12.53
CA ASN A 868 28.90 38.14 11.19
C ASN A 868 28.28 36.90 10.52
N GLU A 869 27.35 36.21 11.18
CA GLU A 869 26.65 35.05 10.61
C GLU A 869 25.56 35.47 9.60
N ILE A 870 25.00 36.68 9.73
CA ILE A 870 23.93 37.17 8.85
C ILE A 870 24.50 37.42 7.45
N GLY A 871 23.98 36.72 6.44
CA GLY A 871 24.34 36.95 5.04
C GLY A 871 25.76 36.56 4.68
N LYS A 872 26.43 35.73 5.51
CA LYS A 872 27.79 35.25 5.22
C LYS A 872 27.82 34.39 3.96
N GLN A 873 28.99 34.30 3.33
CA GLN A 873 29.14 33.67 2.02
C GLN A 873 28.72 32.20 2.03
N GLU A 874 29.02 31.44 3.08
CA GLU A 874 28.65 30.03 3.17
C GLU A 874 27.14 29.81 3.21
N HIS A 875 26.38 30.74 3.79
CA HIS A 875 24.91 30.69 3.78
C HIS A 875 24.35 31.04 2.41
N ARG A 876 24.96 31.99 1.70
CA ARG A 876 24.61 32.32 0.32
C ARG A 876 24.92 31.18 -0.64
N ASP A 877 26.06 30.52 -0.49
CA ASP A 877 26.42 29.33 -1.28
C ASP A 877 25.42 28.18 -1.05
N LEU A 878 24.97 28.00 0.20
CA LEU A 878 23.91 27.04 0.55
C LEU A 878 22.57 27.41 -0.08
N ALA A 879 22.22 28.71 -0.09
CA ALA A 879 21.01 29.20 -0.75
C ALA A 879 21.09 28.97 -2.28
N ARG A 880 22.23 29.23 -2.92
CA ARG A 880 22.46 28.92 -4.35
C ARG A 880 22.32 27.43 -4.63
N GLU A 881 22.84 26.56 -3.76
CA GLU A 881 22.65 25.10 -3.83
C GLU A 881 21.15 24.74 -3.76
N ALA A 882 20.39 25.38 -2.86
CA ALA A 882 18.97 25.15 -2.70
C ALA A 882 18.16 25.61 -3.92
N VAL A 883 18.51 26.75 -4.51
CA VAL A 883 17.91 27.23 -5.76
C VAL A 883 18.09 26.18 -6.85
N ARG A 884 19.33 25.83 -7.24
CA ARG A 884 19.55 24.90 -8.36
C ARG A 884 18.89 23.53 -8.19
N LYS A 885 18.81 23.00 -6.96
CA LYS A 885 18.19 21.70 -6.65
C LYS A 885 16.65 21.76 -6.61
N SER A 886 16.07 22.93 -6.36
CA SER A 886 14.61 23.11 -6.27
C SER A 886 13.95 23.44 -7.61
N LEU A 887 14.71 23.92 -8.60
CA LEU A 887 14.21 24.21 -9.95
C LEU A 887 13.74 22.94 -10.66
N VAL A 888 12.54 23.02 -11.26
CA VAL A 888 11.93 21.88 -11.97
C VAL A 888 11.79 22.19 -13.45
N LEU A 889 12.43 21.39 -14.29
CA LEU A 889 12.31 21.48 -15.74
C LEU A 889 11.04 20.77 -16.21
N LEU A 890 10.04 21.53 -16.64
CA LEU A 890 8.73 21.00 -17.05
C LEU A 890 8.67 20.64 -18.54
N LYS A 891 9.42 21.38 -19.35
CA LYS A 891 9.51 21.18 -20.80
C LYS A 891 10.90 21.56 -21.28
N ASN A 892 11.46 20.82 -22.23
CA ASN A 892 12.75 21.13 -22.83
C ASN A 892 12.81 20.72 -24.31
N GLY A 893 12.36 21.60 -25.20
CA GLY A 893 12.23 21.33 -26.64
C GLY A 893 10.78 21.27 -27.11
N LYS A 894 10.56 21.50 -28.41
CA LYS A 894 9.26 21.23 -29.07
C LYS A 894 8.99 19.73 -29.18
N THR A 895 10.07 18.95 -29.34
CA THR A 895 10.09 17.48 -29.34
C THR A 895 11.14 17.01 -28.33
N SER A 896 11.05 15.75 -27.89
CA SER A 896 11.99 15.17 -26.91
C SER A 896 13.43 15.06 -27.41
N ASP A 897 13.61 15.04 -28.74
CA ASP A 897 14.89 14.77 -29.37
C ASP A 897 15.68 16.06 -29.68
N GLU A 898 15.07 17.23 -29.47
CA GLU A 898 15.65 18.56 -29.73
C GLU A 898 15.57 19.45 -28.47
N PRO A 899 16.38 19.16 -27.43
CA PRO A 899 16.39 19.97 -26.21
C PRO A 899 16.95 21.38 -26.46
N VAL A 900 16.40 22.38 -25.74
CA VAL A 900 16.86 23.78 -25.79
C VAL A 900 17.83 24.12 -24.66
N LEU A 901 17.62 23.51 -23.49
CA LEU A 901 18.49 23.62 -22.33
C LEU A 901 19.48 22.45 -22.30
N PRO A 902 20.76 22.71 -21.96
CA PRO A 902 21.31 24.00 -21.53
C PRO A 902 21.53 24.99 -22.68
N LEU A 903 21.38 26.29 -22.38
CA LEU A 903 21.62 27.39 -23.32
C LEU A 903 23.13 27.65 -23.51
N PRO A 904 23.58 28.07 -24.71
CA PRO A 904 24.98 28.39 -24.93
C PRO A 904 25.37 29.68 -24.22
N LYS A 905 26.43 29.63 -23.41
CA LYS A 905 26.99 30.81 -22.71
C LYS A 905 27.54 31.87 -23.65
N LYS A 906 27.99 31.49 -24.84
CA LYS A 906 28.50 32.40 -25.87
C LYS A 906 27.46 32.53 -26.98
N ALA A 907 26.89 33.71 -27.11
CA ALA A 907 25.97 34.08 -28.17
C ALA A 907 26.27 35.50 -28.64
N LYS A 908 25.80 35.89 -29.83
CA LYS A 908 26.01 37.27 -30.32
C LYS A 908 25.23 38.27 -29.48
N LYS A 909 23.94 37.99 -29.29
CA LYS A 909 22.98 38.88 -28.61
C LYS A 909 21.82 38.07 -28.06
N ILE A 910 21.44 38.29 -26.81
CA ILE A 910 20.35 37.57 -26.15
C ILE A 910 19.36 38.54 -25.51
N LEU A 911 18.11 38.11 -25.42
CA LEU A 911 17.04 38.86 -24.77
C LEU A 911 16.74 38.28 -23.39
N VAL A 912 16.66 39.14 -22.38
CA VAL A 912 16.05 38.85 -21.09
C VAL A 912 14.79 39.70 -20.98
N ALA A 913 13.64 39.08 -20.71
CA ALA A 913 12.35 39.78 -20.66
C ALA A 913 11.47 39.33 -19.49
N GLY A 914 10.42 40.09 -19.21
CA GLY A 914 9.43 39.80 -18.18
C GLY A 914 9.64 40.54 -16.85
N SER A 915 8.55 40.77 -16.14
CA SER A 915 8.44 41.54 -14.89
C SER A 915 9.26 40.96 -13.72
N ASN A 916 9.62 39.67 -13.78
CA ASN A 916 10.34 39.00 -12.70
C ASN A 916 11.83 38.82 -13.01
N ALA A 917 12.32 39.27 -14.17
CA ALA A 917 13.71 39.09 -14.56
C ALA A 917 14.69 39.92 -13.72
N ASP A 918 14.33 41.17 -13.41
CA ASP A 918 15.16 42.11 -12.64
C ASP A 918 14.44 42.63 -11.39
N ASN A 919 13.83 41.72 -10.64
CA ASN A 919 13.06 42.06 -9.45
C ASN A 919 13.33 41.07 -8.32
N LEU A 920 14.26 41.44 -7.44
CA LEU A 920 14.68 40.64 -6.29
C LEU A 920 13.53 40.41 -5.29
N GLY A 921 12.67 41.41 -5.11
CA GLY A 921 11.49 41.30 -4.27
C GLY A 921 10.52 40.21 -4.72
N TYR A 922 10.20 40.15 -6.01
CA TYR A 922 9.38 39.07 -6.58
C TYR A 922 10.11 37.71 -6.57
N GLN A 923 11.44 37.72 -6.69
CA GLN A 923 12.26 36.51 -6.58
C GLN A 923 12.19 35.88 -5.17
N CYS A 924 12.13 36.70 -4.13
CA CYS A 924 12.06 36.25 -2.73
C CYS A 924 10.63 35.97 -2.23
N GLY A 925 9.65 36.78 -2.65
CA GLY A 925 8.25 36.65 -2.23
C GLY A 925 7.94 37.17 -0.82
N GLY A 926 6.77 36.79 -0.29
CA GLY A 926 6.27 37.25 1.02
C GLY A 926 7.12 36.79 2.20
N TRP A 927 6.97 37.45 3.35
CA TRP A 927 7.82 37.29 4.56
C TRP A 927 9.29 37.71 4.39
N THR A 928 9.65 38.33 3.27
CA THR A 928 10.98 38.90 3.04
C THR A 928 10.98 40.38 3.41
N ILE A 929 11.62 40.71 4.55
CA ILE A 929 11.68 42.06 5.17
C ILE A 929 10.30 42.57 5.63
N GLU A 930 9.31 42.61 4.74
CA GLU A 930 7.92 42.98 5.02
C GLU A 930 6.99 41.76 4.94
N TRP A 931 5.83 41.85 5.60
CA TRP A 931 4.84 40.77 5.67
C TRP A 931 4.38 40.28 4.29
N GLN A 932 4.00 41.20 3.40
CA GLN A 932 3.56 40.87 2.03
C GLN A 932 4.72 40.77 1.03
N GLY A 933 5.94 41.03 1.47
CA GLY A 933 7.04 41.37 0.56
C GLY A 933 6.76 42.66 -0.22
N LEU A 934 7.70 43.06 -1.04
CA LEU A 934 7.58 44.22 -1.91
C LEU A 934 8.23 43.92 -3.26
N GLY A 935 7.94 44.72 -4.29
CA GLY A 935 8.66 44.69 -5.56
C GLY A 935 9.94 45.53 -5.52
N GLY A 936 10.87 45.22 -6.42
CA GLY A 936 12.11 45.97 -6.65
C GLY A 936 13.35 45.35 -6.01
N ASN A 937 14.47 46.05 -6.14
CA ASN A 937 15.81 45.51 -5.83
C ASN A 937 16.44 46.11 -4.55
N ASN A 938 15.72 46.99 -3.85
CA ASN A 938 16.24 47.74 -2.70
C ASN A 938 15.91 47.09 -1.34
N LEU A 939 15.24 45.94 -1.33
CA LEU A 939 14.75 45.30 -0.09
C LEU A 939 15.85 44.57 0.66
N THR A 940 16.71 43.88 -0.07
CA THR A 940 17.79 43.06 0.48
C THR A 940 18.94 42.98 -0.52
N ILE A 941 20.07 42.44 -0.09
CA ILE A 941 21.23 42.22 -0.95
C ILE A 941 21.12 40.83 -1.55
N GLY A 942 21.26 40.74 -2.87
CA GLY A 942 21.21 39.48 -3.61
C GLY A 942 21.53 39.71 -5.09
N THR A 943 21.28 38.68 -5.90
CA THR A 943 21.47 38.71 -7.34
C THR A 943 20.14 38.39 -8.02
N THR A 944 19.66 39.30 -8.88
CA THR A 944 18.48 39.06 -9.73
C THR A 944 18.83 38.04 -10.82
N LEU A 945 17.82 37.44 -11.46
CA LEU A 945 18.05 36.59 -12.62
C LEU A 945 18.77 37.35 -13.75
N LEU A 946 18.41 38.60 -14.01
CA LEU A 946 19.08 39.43 -15.01
C LEU A 946 20.58 39.61 -14.69
N ASP A 947 20.91 39.99 -13.47
CA ASP A 947 22.31 40.19 -13.08
C ASP A 947 23.11 38.89 -13.05
N ALA A 948 22.48 37.78 -12.67
CA ALA A 948 23.07 36.45 -12.77
C ALA A 948 23.34 36.06 -14.23
N ILE A 949 22.44 36.38 -15.17
CA ILE A 949 22.65 36.10 -16.60
C ILE A 949 23.83 36.92 -17.13
N LYS A 950 23.86 38.24 -16.88
CA LYS A 950 24.93 39.15 -17.33
C LYS A 950 26.32 38.68 -16.91
N THR A 951 26.42 38.05 -15.74
CA THR A 951 27.69 37.56 -15.17
C THR A 951 28.01 36.11 -15.54
N THR A 952 27.03 35.32 -16.00
CA THR A 952 27.22 33.91 -16.38
C THR A 952 27.61 33.72 -17.85
N VAL A 953 27.12 34.59 -18.74
CA VAL A 953 27.41 34.51 -20.18
C VAL A 953 28.83 34.99 -20.51
N ASP A 954 29.32 34.64 -21.69
CA ASP A 954 30.61 35.12 -22.21
C ASP A 954 30.60 36.66 -22.26
N PRO A 955 31.65 37.36 -21.81
CA PRO A 955 31.70 38.84 -21.82
C PRO A 955 31.50 39.49 -23.19
N SER A 956 31.64 38.73 -24.28
CA SER A 956 31.34 39.19 -25.65
C SER A 956 29.86 39.10 -26.04
N THR A 957 29.01 38.47 -25.23
CA THR A 957 27.57 38.34 -25.46
C THR A 957 26.84 39.62 -25.06
N GLU A 958 26.15 40.27 -25.99
CA GLU A 958 25.29 41.42 -25.68
C GLU A 958 23.99 40.95 -25.01
N VAL A 959 23.79 41.32 -23.74
CA VAL A 959 22.55 41.03 -22.99
C VAL A 959 21.63 42.25 -23.01
N VAL A 960 20.48 42.13 -23.67
CA VAL A 960 19.47 43.19 -23.70
C VAL A 960 18.32 42.83 -22.77
N PHE A 961 17.94 43.76 -21.91
CA PHE A 961 16.77 43.64 -21.04
C PHE A 961 15.62 44.51 -21.56
N SER A 962 14.42 43.93 -21.65
CA SER A 962 13.18 44.66 -21.90
C SER A 962 12.04 43.96 -21.17
N GLU A 963 11.35 44.63 -20.26
CA GLU A 963 10.35 44.00 -19.40
C GLU A 963 9.15 43.45 -20.19
N ASN A 964 8.63 44.25 -21.13
CA ASN A 964 7.50 43.89 -22.00
C ASN A 964 7.77 44.33 -23.45
N PRO A 965 8.62 43.59 -24.18
CA PRO A 965 8.93 43.92 -25.56
C PRO A 965 7.74 43.64 -26.49
N ASP A 966 7.52 44.54 -27.45
CA ASP A 966 6.59 44.30 -28.55
C ASP A 966 7.23 43.47 -29.68
N THR A 967 6.42 43.00 -30.62
CA THR A 967 6.90 42.18 -31.74
C THR A 967 7.90 42.88 -32.66
N TYR A 968 7.81 44.22 -32.82
CA TYR A 968 8.75 44.99 -33.64
C TYR A 968 10.13 45.02 -33.00
N PHE A 969 10.20 45.16 -31.67
CA PHE A 969 11.43 45.09 -30.92
C PHE A 969 12.12 43.74 -31.08
N ILE A 970 11.37 42.62 -31.03
CA ILE A 970 11.95 41.27 -31.19
C ILE A 970 12.51 41.07 -32.59
N GLN A 971 11.72 41.39 -33.63
CA GLN A 971 12.10 41.16 -35.02
C GLN A 971 13.24 42.09 -35.48
N GLY A 972 13.36 43.30 -34.90
CA GLY A 972 14.37 44.28 -35.27
C GLY A 972 15.77 44.07 -34.66
N ASN A 973 15.95 43.13 -33.72
CA ASN A 973 17.16 43.05 -32.89
C ASN A 973 18.01 41.77 -33.04
N ASP A 974 17.68 40.84 -33.94
CA ASP A 974 18.50 39.64 -34.28
C ASP A 974 19.01 38.86 -33.03
N PHE A 975 18.10 38.56 -32.10
CA PHE A 975 18.41 37.82 -30.88
C PHE A 975 18.67 36.33 -31.18
N SER A 976 19.63 35.72 -30.48
CA SER A 976 19.94 34.29 -30.60
C SER A 976 18.93 33.38 -29.88
N TYR A 977 18.50 33.80 -28.69
CA TYR A 977 17.42 33.20 -27.90
C TYR A 977 16.93 34.22 -26.86
N ALA A 978 15.81 33.92 -26.22
CA ALA A 978 15.22 34.71 -25.14
C ALA A 978 15.02 33.91 -23.85
N ILE A 979 15.26 34.57 -22.71
CA ILE A 979 14.90 34.09 -21.36
C ILE A 979 13.81 35.02 -20.83
N VAL A 980 12.61 34.48 -20.65
CA VAL A 980 11.42 35.22 -20.18
C VAL A 980 11.12 34.82 -18.73
N ALA A 981 11.20 35.76 -17.80
CA ALA A 981 10.92 35.52 -16.38
C ALA A 981 9.63 36.22 -15.96
N ILE A 982 8.62 35.41 -15.65
CA ILE A 982 7.26 35.86 -15.33
C ILE A 982 6.71 35.07 -14.14
N GLY A 983 5.61 35.51 -13.55
CA GLY A 983 4.92 34.73 -12.53
C GLY A 983 4.07 35.59 -11.61
N GLU A 984 4.13 35.31 -10.31
CA GLU A 984 3.33 36.02 -9.30
C GLU A 984 4.08 37.25 -8.76
N HIS A 985 3.32 38.26 -8.31
CA HIS A 985 3.84 39.31 -7.42
C HIS A 985 4.03 38.75 -5.99
N SER A 986 4.68 39.50 -5.11
CA SER A 986 4.79 39.10 -3.70
C SER A 986 3.43 39.13 -3.00
N TYR A 987 3.15 38.10 -2.20
CA TYR A 987 1.94 37.99 -1.37
C TYR A 987 2.21 37.11 -0.16
N SER A 988 1.37 37.24 0.86
CA SER A 988 1.26 36.32 1.99
C SER A 988 -0.21 36.18 2.43
N GLU A 989 -0.60 34.98 2.85
CA GLU A 989 -1.87 34.73 3.54
C GLU A 989 -3.09 35.10 2.69
N THR A 990 -4.10 35.77 3.27
CA THR A 990 -5.38 36.09 2.60
C THR A 990 -5.20 36.89 1.32
N PHE A 991 -4.18 37.74 1.22
CA PHE A 991 -3.89 38.52 0.01
C PHE A 991 -3.33 37.65 -1.14
N GLY A 992 -2.87 36.44 -0.83
CA GLY A 992 -2.50 35.44 -1.81
C GLY A 992 -3.63 34.51 -2.23
N ASP A 993 -4.79 34.53 -1.59
CA ASP A 993 -5.89 33.65 -1.99
C ASP A 993 -6.36 34.02 -3.40
N SER A 994 -6.48 33.02 -4.29
CA SER A 994 -6.88 33.26 -5.67
C SER A 994 -7.68 32.11 -6.22
N LEU A 995 -8.89 32.41 -6.72
CA LEU A 995 -9.74 31.42 -7.40
C LEU A 995 -9.32 31.18 -8.86
N ASN A 996 -8.50 32.06 -9.43
CA ASN A 996 -8.14 32.04 -10.84
C ASN A 996 -6.71 31.53 -11.12
N LEU A 997 -5.76 31.72 -10.17
CA LEU A 997 -4.37 31.24 -10.26
C LEU A 997 -3.70 31.49 -11.64
N THR A 998 -3.85 32.69 -12.20
CA THR A 998 -3.30 33.05 -13.51
C THR A 998 -2.01 33.85 -13.40
N ILE A 999 -1.18 33.82 -14.46
CA ILE A 999 -0.03 34.71 -14.62
C ILE A 999 -0.51 36.17 -14.71
N ALA A 1000 0.11 37.09 -13.97
CA ALA A 1000 -0.21 38.51 -14.04
C ALA A 1000 0.26 39.15 -15.36
N GLU A 1001 -0.49 40.11 -15.91
CA GLU A 1001 0.00 40.96 -17.00
C GLU A 1001 1.19 41.82 -16.51
N PRO A 1002 2.21 42.05 -17.35
CA PRO A 1002 2.28 41.78 -18.79
C PRO A 1002 2.69 40.35 -19.17
N GLY A 1003 2.79 39.40 -18.24
CA GLY A 1003 3.36 38.07 -18.46
C GLY A 1003 2.80 37.30 -19.67
N PRO A 1004 1.48 37.10 -19.80
CA PRO A 1004 0.89 36.48 -20.99
C PRO A 1004 1.25 37.19 -22.30
N SER A 1005 1.18 38.52 -22.31
CA SER A 1005 1.54 39.35 -23.47
C SER A 1005 3.02 39.18 -23.83
N THR A 1006 3.92 39.18 -22.84
CA THR A 1006 5.36 38.97 -23.02
C THR A 1006 5.66 37.58 -23.57
N ILE A 1007 5.03 36.51 -23.02
CA ILE A 1007 5.22 35.15 -23.54
C ILE A 1007 4.82 35.09 -25.02
N LYS A 1008 3.66 35.66 -25.37
CA LYS A 1008 3.16 35.65 -26.74
C LYS A 1008 4.09 36.42 -27.69
N ASN A 1009 4.42 37.66 -27.35
CA ASN A 1009 5.24 38.52 -28.20
C ASN A 1009 6.65 37.93 -28.43
N VAL A 1010 7.23 37.28 -27.42
CA VAL A 1010 8.58 36.74 -27.47
C VAL A 1010 8.59 35.31 -28.04
N CYS A 1011 7.88 34.36 -27.41
CA CYS A 1011 8.05 32.94 -27.70
C CYS A 1011 7.43 32.50 -29.03
N GLU A 1012 6.57 33.31 -29.67
CA GLU A 1012 6.12 33.03 -31.04
C GLU A 1012 7.18 33.37 -32.10
N HIS A 1013 8.18 34.20 -31.78
CA HIS A 1013 9.12 34.78 -32.76
C HIS A 1013 10.57 34.33 -32.58
N ILE A 1014 10.95 33.80 -31.42
CA ILE A 1014 12.31 33.37 -31.12
C ILE A 1014 12.31 32.17 -30.16
N LYS A 1015 13.38 31.36 -30.20
CA LYS A 1015 13.62 30.31 -29.20
C LYS A 1015 13.55 30.87 -27.79
N CYS A 1016 12.64 30.34 -26.99
CA CYS A 1016 12.19 30.98 -25.74
C CYS A 1016 12.19 30.01 -24.57
N VAL A 1017 12.93 30.36 -23.52
CA VAL A 1017 12.89 29.69 -22.22
C VAL A 1017 12.07 30.55 -21.26
N VAL A 1018 10.97 30.01 -20.72
CA VAL A 1018 10.16 30.68 -19.70
C VAL A 1018 10.52 30.15 -18.31
N VAL A 1019 10.97 31.06 -17.44
CA VAL A 1019 11.19 30.82 -16.01
C VAL A 1019 9.98 31.36 -15.25
N VAL A 1020 9.20 30.46 -14.67
CA VAL A 1020 7.98 30.78 -13.91
C VAL A 1020 8.33 30.96 -12.44
N ILE A 1021 8.44 32.20 -11.98
CA ILE A 1021 8.74 32.54 -10.58
C ILE A 1021 7.41 32.64 -9.81
N SER A 1022 7.09 31.63 -9.01
CA SER A 1022 5.80 31.51 -8.33
C SER A 1022 5.90 30.73 -7.03
N GLY A 1023 4.97 30.96 -6.10
CA GLY A 1023 4.89 30.21 -4.84
C GLY A 1023 4.19 28.85 -4.96
N ARG A 1024 3.51 28.62 -6.09
CA ARG A 1024 2.59 27.51 -6.33
C ARG A 1024 2.33 27.32 -7.83
N PRO A 1025 1.79 26.17 -8.27
CA PRO A 1025 1.37 26.01 -9.66
C PRO A 1025 0.33 27.06 -10.07
N ILE A 1026 0.49 27.59 -11.28
CA ILE A 1026 -0.41 28.57 -11.91
C ILE A 1026 -0.83 28.09 -13.30
N VAL A 1027 -1.94 28.61 -13.82
CA VAL A 1027 -2.43 28.33 -15.17
C VAL A 1027 -1.40 28.82 -16.20
N ILE A 1028 -0.87 27.88 -16.99
CA ILE A 1028 0.11 28.14 -18.05
C ILE A 1028 -0.41 27.80 -19.45
N GLU A 1029 -1.55 27.11 -19.55
CA GLU A 1029 -2.28 27.03 -20.82
C GLU A 1029 -2.91 28.39 -21.16
N PRO A 1030 -3.01 28.76 -22.46
CA PRO A 1030 -2.66 27.97 -23.65
C PRO A 1030 -1.18 28.08 -24.10
N TYR A 1031 -0.31 28.72 -23.31
CA TYR A 1031 1.03 29.12 -23.75
C TYR A 1031 2.05 27.97 -23.85
N VAL A 1032 1.77 26.79 -23.30
CA VAL A 1032 2.71 25.66 -23.27
C VAL A 1032 3.27 25.30 -24.65
N ASN A 1033 2.45 25.38 -25.70
CA ASN A 1033 2.86 25.00 -27.06
C ASN A 1033 3.86 25.99 -27.69
N MET A 1034 3.69 27.29 -27.44
CA MET A 1034 4.59 28.33 -27.97
C MET A 1034 5.93 28.41 -27.22
N ILE A 1035 5.99 27.98 -25.96
CA ILE A 1035 7.24 27.99 -25.17
C ILE A 1035 8.13 26.80 -25.56
N ASP A 1036 9.45 26.99 -25.67
CA ASP A 1036 10.36 25.88 -26.00
C ASP A 1036 10.86 25.15 -24.76
N ALA A 1037 11.18 25.87 -23.69
CA ALA A 1037 11.48 25.27 -22.39
C ALA A 1037 10.79 26.00 -21.25
N ILE A 1038 10.28 25.25 -20.27
CA ILE A 1038 9.55 25.78 -19.11
C ILE A 1038 10.27 25.33 -17.85
N VAL A 1039 10.68 26.29 -17.02
CA VAL A 1039 11.30 26.04 -15.72
C VAL A 1039 10.42 26.62 -14.63
N ALA A 1040 10.00 25.78 -13.68
CA ALA A 1040 9.35 26.24 -12.46
C ALA A 1040 10.40 26.66 -11.43
N ALA A 1041 10.31 27.92 -10.98
CA ALA A 1041 11.16 28.51 -9.96
C ALA A 1041 10.32 28.90 -8.73
N TRP A 1042 10.48 28.12 -7.65
CA TRP A 1042 9.70 28.27 -6.43
C TRP A 1042 10.27 29.36 -5.52
N LEU A 1043 9.97 30.63 -5.81
CA LEU A 1043 10.47 31.82 -5.07
C LEU A 1043 11.96 31.67 -4.67
N PRO A 1044 12.90 31.70 -5.62
CA PRO A 1044 14.28 31.25 -5.43
C PRO A 1044 15.13 32.13 -4.48
N GLY A 1045 14.58 33.16 -3.85
CA GLY A 1045 15.29 33.91 -2.82
C GLY A 1045 16.39 34.81 -3.40
N THR A 1046 17.49 35.00 -2.67
CA THR A 1046 18.50 36.01 -3.03
C THR A 1046 19.51 35.57 -4.09
N GLU A 1047 19.53 34.29 -4.47
CA GLU A 1047 20.64 33.69 -5.22
C GLU A 1047 20.26 33.36 -6.68
N GLY A 1048 20.09 34.40 -7.52
CA GLY A 1048 19.76 34.25 -8.95
C GLY A 1048 20.76 33.38 -9.73
N HIS A 1049 22.01 33.30 -9.29
CA HIS A 1049 23.02 32.41 -9.88
C HIS A 1049 22.66 30.93 -9.81
N GLY A 1050 21.85 30.50 -8.83
CA GLY A 1050 21.38 29.12 -8.79
C GLY A 1050 20.44 28.77 -9.94
N ILE A 1051 19.80 29.78 -10.55
CA ILE A 1051 18.99 29.62 -11.76
C ILE A 1051 19.90 29.46 -12.98
N THR A 1052 20.91 30.32 -13.11
CA THR A 1052 21.81 30.27 -14.26
C THR A 1052 22.71 29.03 -14.26
N ASP A 1053 23.04 28.49 -13.08
CA ASP A 1053 23.75 27.21 -12.90
C ASP A 1053 23.17 26.09 -13.77
N VAL A 1054 21.84 25.97 -13.80
CA VAL A 1054 21.15 24.91 -14.56
C VAL A 1054 20.72 25.35 -15.95
N LEU A 1055 20.44 26.65 -16.15
CA LEU A 1055 20.06 27.15 -17.47
C LEU A 1055 21.21 27.06 -18.48
N PHE A 1056 22.45 27.28 -18.03
CA PHE A 1056 23.64 27.27 -18.89
C PHE A 1056 24.50 26.01 -18.72
N GLY A 1057 24.02 25.03 -17.96
CA GLY A 1057 24.60 23.68 -17.91
C GLY A 1057 25.82 23.50 -17.03
N ASP A 1058 26.10 24.42 -16.09
CA ASP A 1058 27.11 24.19 -15.04
C ASP A 1058 26.67 23.05 -14.11
N TYR A 1059 25.36 22.89 -13.94
CA TYR A 1059 24.70 21.79 -13.25
C TYR A 1059 23.52 21.27 -14.08
N GLY A 1060 23.13 20.02 -13.80
CA GLY A 1060 21.93 19.40 -14.37
C GLY A 1060 20.67 19.70 -13.56
N PHE A 1061 19.51 19.73 -14.22
CA PHE A 1061 18.22 19.77 -13.55
C PHE A 1061 17.96 18.46 -12.81
N THR A 1062 17.60 18.56 -11.54
CA THR A 1062 17.29 17.40 -10.68
C THR A 1062 15.97 17.53 -9.94
N GLY A 1063 15.43 18.74 -9.82
CA GLY A 1063 14.21 19.01 -9.07
C GLY A 1063 13.00 18.27 -9.63
N LYS A 1064 12.06 17.96 -8.73
CA LYS A 1064 10.78 17.34 -9.05
C LYS A 1064 9.64 18.09 -8.38
N LEU A 1065 8.52 18.17 -9.07
CA LEU A 1065 7.32 18.88 -8.64
C LEU A 1065 6.89 18.43 -7.22
N PRO A 1066 6.85 19.34 -6.22
CA PRO A 1066 6.32 19.04 -4.88
C PRO A 1066 4.79 19.06 -4.84
N ARG A 1067 4.15 19.48 -5.95
CA ARG A 1067 2.71 19.61 -6.13
C ARG A 1067 2.33 19.25 -7.55
N THR A 1068 1.11 18.78 -7.73
CA THR A 1068 0.51 18.56 -9.04
C THR A 1068 0.35 19.89 -9.79
N TRP A 1069 0.78 19.94 -11.05
CA TRP A 1069 0.51 21.09 -11.92
C TRP A 1069 -0.78 20.83 -12.71
N PHE A 1070 -1.79 21.66 -12.49
CA PHE A 1070 -3.11 21.53 -13.10
C PHE A 1070 -3.19 22.19 -14.48
N LYS A 1071 -4.12 21.74 -15.33
CA LYS A 1071 -4.41 22.31 -16.67
C LYS A 1071 -5.29 23.56 -16.53
N SER A 1072 -6.36 23.46 -15.74
CA SER A 1072 -7.28 24.55 -15.44
C SER A 1072 -7.70 24.57 -13.97
N VAL A 1073 -8.11 25.74 -13.47
CA VAL A 1073 -8.55 25.89 -12.07
C VAL A 1073 -9.81 25.09 -11.73
N ASP A 1074 -10.62 24.72 -12.74
CA ASP A 1074 -11.82 23.90 -12.55
C ASP A 1074 -11.49 22.48 -12.09
N GLN A 1075 -10.24 22.03 -12.26
CA GLN A 1075 -9.78 20.74 -11.74
C GLN A 1075 -9.53 20.76 -10.23
N LEU A 1076 -9.50 21.93 -9.59
CA LEU A 1076 -9.06 22.05 -8.20
C LEU A 1076 -10.21 21.83 -7.19
N PRO A 1077 -9.95 21.10 -6.08
CA PRO A 1077 -8.66 20.55 -5.69
C PRO A 1077 -8.31 19.24 -6.42
N MET A 1078 -7.04 19.10 -6.81
CA MET A 1078 -6.49 17.89 -7.45
C MET A 1078 -5.13 17.58 -6.83
N ASN A 1079 -4.97 16.35 -6.34
CA ASN A 1079 -3.76 15.91 -5.68
C ASN A 1079 -3.41 14.46 -6.06
N VAL A 1080 -2.14 14.09 -5.90
CA VAL A 1080 -1.70 12.70 -6.04
C VAL A 1080 -2.52 11.75 -5.15
N GLY A 1081 -3.00 10.66 -5.75
CA GLY A 1081 -3.81 9.63 -5.09
C GLY A 1081 -5.33 9.84 -5.16
N ASP A 1082 -5.80 10.97 -5.68
CA ASP A 1082 -7.24 11.20 -5.90
C ASP A 1082 -7.78 10.30 -7.02
N ALA A 1083 -9.07 9.94 -6.97
CA ALA A 1083 -9.67 8.98 -7.90
C ALA A 1083 -9.67 9.43 -9.38
N HIS A 1084 -9.74 10.73 -9.62
CA HIS A 1084 -9.75 11.36 -10.95
C HIS A 1084 -8.54 12.28 -11.09
N TYR A 1085 -7.36 11.68 -11.34
CA TYR A 1085 -6.09 12.39 -11.40
C TYR A 1085 -5.63 12.58 -12.86
N ASP A 1086 -5.84 13.79 -13.41
CA ASP A 1086 -5.48 14.15 -14.79
C ASP A 1086 -4.74 15.50 -14.88
N PRO A 1087 -3.47 15.55 -14.45
CA PRO A 1087 -2.71 16.78 -14.37
C PRO A 1087 -2.08 17.21 -15.72
N LEU A 1088 -1.66 18.48 -15.81
CA LEU A 1088 -0.79 18.96 -16.88
C LEU A 1088 0.61 18.37 -16.70
N TYR A 1089 1.16 18.48 -15.48
CA TYR A 1089 2.37 17.79 -15.05
C TYR A 1089 2.11 17.09 -13.71
N PRO A 1090 2.29 15.76 -13.61
CA PRO A 1090 1.98 15.04 -12.40
C PRO A 1090 2.92 15.39 -11.25
N PHE A 1091 2.49 15.13 -10.01
CA PHE A 1091 3.33 15.17 -8.83
C PHE A 1091 4.60 14.33 -9.04
N GLY A 1092 5.74 14.85 -8.63
CA GLY A 1092 7.03 14.19 -8.85
C GLY A 1092 7.56 14.30 -10.29
N PHE A 1093 6.86 14.98 -11.21
CA PHE A 1093 7.39 15.25 -12.55
C PHE A 1093 8.55 16.25 -12.52
N GLY A 1094 9.44 16.12 -13.50
CA GLY A 1094 10.56 17.05 -13.74
C GLY A 1094 11.59 16.35 -14.62
N LEU A 1095 11.95 16.96 -15.73
CA LEU A 1095 12.99 16.43 -16.61
C LEU A 1095 14.35 16.54 -15.92
N THR A 1096 15.19 15.52 -16.11
CA THR A 1096 16.56 15.50 -15.59
C THR A 1096 17.52 15.77 -16.73
N THR A 1097 18.51 16.63 -16.50
CA THR A 1097 19.58 16.91 -17.48
C THR A 1097 20.94 16.62 -16.85
N GLU A 1098 21.94 16.38 -17.69
CA GLU A 1098 23.33 16.25 -17.26
C GLU A 1098 24.05 17.60 -17.38
N PRO A 1099 25.04 17.90 -16.51
CA PRO A 1099 25.94 19.03 -16.69
C PRO A 1099 26.71 18.94 -18.00
N VAL A 1100 27.02 20.09 -18.62
CA VAL A 1100 27.91 20.14 -19.78
C VAL A 1100 29.33 19.92 -19.28
N LYS A 1101 29.97 18.82 -19.70
CA LYS A 1101 31.40 18.61 -19.43
C LYS A 1101 32.18 19.69 -20.18
N THR A 1102 32.73 20.64 -19.45
CA THR A 1102 33.76 21.53 -19.99
C THR A 1102 34.99 20.68 -20.32
N SER A 1103 35.24 20.48 -21.61
CA SER A 1103 36.59 20.12 -22.06
C SER A 1103 37.49 21.31 -21.76
N TYR A 1104 38.28 21.23 -20.70
CA TYR A 1104 39.37 22.17 -20.43
C TYR A 1104 40.44 22.08 -21.52
#